data_AF-A0A226ET12-F1
#
_entry.id   AF-A0A226ET12-F1
#
_cell.length_a   1.000
_cell.length_b   1.000
_cell.length_c   1.000
_cell.angle_alpha   90.00
_cell.angle_beta   90.00
_cell.angle_gamma   90.00
#
_symmetry.space_group_name_H-M   'P 1'
#
loop_
_entity.id
_entity.type
_entity.pdbx_description
1 polymer ?
#
loop_
_entity_poly.entity_id
_entity_poly.type
_entity_poly.pdbx_seq_one_letter_code
_entity_poly.pdbx_strand_id
1 'polypeptide(L)'
;MGRWVLVGGLLFAVLALTWGQDGGQVHVVHPILGTIVGRQGVTSRDQTPYWTFHGIPYADEESYTGVNRFKPSAVHNKPLTTTGEPFVANRILVLCPQQELFDLSGIIPRENEGTENSELLSKAQDLPQIFRAIHQQKRNLSEVFRQYSSSEERKRAFQEEPVKSMGNETCLTININTPHIPENGQNPEPGELLPVVVFYHGGGSDSVWGSAFTGLRMLEDPVVLVTMNYRLGVLGAFNLGTDDAPGCAGLYDSITVLEWVQANIKYFGGDPGRVTISGQSAGSMIVANLMTTPLTKDKNLFHGVWGFSGSAISVWAVSKHPSLDNHLRIAEFCDCYHPDAPEDIPTITTCMQTVSLDGLVTALALWKHEEEYAGRLGYDARMPSIQASTAPSLTIPIFMPNHPYETLEKLEQRNVSVVLGATRHDGSYPLDDIYNNFLKPHGLDKNETFLRNDLLPTLLKTLGIRDDSGELYHTMANTYLGEAAATGILEDKLPGLLDMVTVMAFKAGEFETLKFQSRLTKHAYFYSLDYVGRWSLYNFLWGNMYIPGGICHTDDLIYFFWLGPLINEDMKVSRRWMKYFINFAYHRDPNGPAGSPVVWEPYDALTHPYLKLGRHDKNVHDAPDHWLGASAELFVDWTPTSEPTSTMYFYDWIRSSSLFKDF
;
A
#
# COMPACT_ATOMS: atom_id res chain seq x y z
N MET A 1 6.52 -3.66 26.49
CA MET A 1 7.68 -4.24 25.78
C MET A 1 7.57 -4.02 24.26
N GLY A 2 6.89 -2.97 23.78
CA GLY A 2 6.70 -2.65 22.36
C GLY A 2 7.44 -1.37 21.95
N ARG A 3 8.74 -1.48 21.70
CA ARG A 3 9.69 -0.34 21.62
C ARG A 3 10.28 -0.08 20.22
N TRP A 4 9.77 -0.68 19.15
CA TRP A 4 10.63 -0.99 17.99
C TRP A 4 10.07 -0.63 16.61
N VAL A 5 9.19 0.36 16.49
CA VAL A 5 8.38 0.58 15.27
C VAL A 5 9.18 1.18 14.11
N LEU A 6 9.45 2.49 14.12
CA LEU A 6 10.37 3.09 13.14
C LEU A 6 11.81 2.78 13.49
N VAL A 7 12.13 2.58 14.78
CA VAL A 7 13.48 2.21 15.17
C VAL A 7 13.80 0.79 14.76
N GLY A 8 12.86 -0.15 14.72
CA GLY A 8 13.11 -1.48 14.15
C GLY A 8 13.35 -1.39 12.65
N GLY A 9 12.52 -0.66 11.90
CA GLY A 9 12.75 -0.42 10.46
C GLY A 9 14.07 0.29 10.17
N LEU A 10 14.40 1.37 10.89
CA LEU A 10 15.68 2.09 10.76
C LEU A 10 16.85 1.23 11.22
N LEU A 11 16.73 0.49 12.32
CA LEU A 11 17.80 -0.37 12.86
C LEU A 11 17.98 -1.61 12.00
N PHE A 12 16.92 -2.22 11.46
CA PHE A 12 17.02 -3.34 10.51
C PHE A 12 17.53 -2.88 9.15
N ALA A 13 17.13 -1.71 8.65
CA ALA A 13 17.72 -1.11 7.46
C ALA A 13 19.21 -0.82 7.71
N VAL A 14 19.56 -0.08 8.77
CA VAL A 14 20.95 0.25 9.13
C VAL A 14 21.79 -1.00 9.39
N LEU A 15 21.27 -2.02 10.09
CA LEU A 15 21.98 -3.30 10.36
C LEU A 15 22.07 -4.21 9.12
N ALA A 16 21.04 -4.28 8.28
CA ALA A 16 21.12 -5.00 7.01
C ALA A 16 22.12 -4.33 6.05
N LEU A 17 22.29 -3.01 6.18
CA LEU A 17 23.22 -2.22 5.37
C LEU A 17 24.64 -2.20 5.94
N THR A 18 24.85 -2.50 7.23
CA THR A 18 26.21 -2.75 7.78
C THR A 18 26.77 -4.08 7.34
N TRP A 19 25.93 -5.08 7.06
CA TRP A 19 26.38 -6.36 6.50
C TRP A 19 26.96 -6.24 5.07
N GLY A 20 26.74 -5.11 4.39
CA GLY A 20 27.32 -4.78 3.08
C GLY A 20 28.46 -3.74 3.12
N GLN A 21 28.98 -3.37 4.30
CA GLN A 21 30.05 -2.34 4.41
C GLN A 21 31.46 -2.90 4.14
N ASP A 22 31.63 -4.22 4.07
CA ASP A 22 32.95 -4.86 3.85
C ASP A 22 33.27 -5.12 2.36
N GLY A 23 32.37 -4.78 1.43
CA GLY A 23 32.53 -5.03 0.00
C GLY A 23 33.08 -3.84 -0.81
N GLY A 24 33.72 -4.13 -1.95
CA GLY A 24 34.25 -3.13 -2.87
C GLY A 24 33.17 -2.26 -3.54
N GLN A 25 33.59 -1.12 -4.10
CA GLN A 25 32.73 -0.29 -4.96
C GLN A 25 32.52 -0.97 -6.31
N VAL A 26 31.32 -0.84 -6.87
CA VAL A 26 31.02 -1.25 -8.24
C VAL A 26 30.58 -0.04 -9.06
N HIS A 27 30.99 -0.01 -10.32
CA HIS A 27 30.66 1.07 -11.26
C HIS A 27 29.79 0.53 -12.37
N VAL A 28 28.64 1.15 -12.57
CA VAL A 28 27.76 0.93 -13.73
C VAL A 28 27.88 2.15 -14.63
N VAL A 29 28.33 1.94 -15.86
CA VAL A 29 28.48 3.02 -16.85
C VAL A 29 27.20 3.13 -17.67
N HIS A 30 26.45 4.22 -17.48
CA HIS A 30 25.19 4.47 -18.17
C HIS A 30 25.35 5.57 -19.25
N PRO A 31 24.81 5.39 -20.47
CA PRO A 31 25.02 6.32 -21.58
C PRO A 31 24.40 7.72 -21.37
N ILE A 32 23.27 7.79 -20.66
CA ILE A 32 22.56 9.06 -20.37
C ILE A 32 22.84 9.56 -18.94
N LEU A 33 22.53 8.74 -17.95
CA LEU A 33 22.67 9.06 -16.52
C LEU A 33 24.11 9.27 -16.02
N GLY A 34 25.13 8.84 -16.78
CA GLY A 34 26.54 8.90 -16.36
C GLY A 34 27.00 7.65 -15.60
N THR A 35 28.12 7.74 -14.88
CA THR A 35 28.61 6.61 -14.07
C THR A 35 27.89 6.58 -12.74
N ILE A 36 27.34 5.42 -12.37
CA ILE A 36 26.65 5.20 -11.11
C ILE A 36 27.48 4.24 -10.26
N VAL A 37 27.80 4.64 -9.03
CA VAL A 37 28.61 3.85 -8.10
C VAL A 37 27.70 3.21 -7.06
N GLY A 38 27.70 1.88 -7.04
CA GLY A 38 26.99 1.06 -6.04
C GLY A 38 27.94 0.41 -5.06
N ARG A 39 27.39 -0.47 -4.22
CA ARG A 39 28.15 -1.26 -3.26
C ARG A 39 27.98 -2.75 -3.55
N GLN A 40 29.03 -3.52 -3.31
CA GLN A 40 28.99 -4.97 -3.33
C GLN A 40 28.72 -5.51 -1.92
N GLY A 41 27.94 -6.57 -1.81
CA GLY A 41 27.77 -7.39 -0.61
C GLY A 41 27.77 -8.88 -0.95
N VAL A 42 27.56 -9.71 0.07
CA VAL A 42 27.44 -11.18 -0.09
C VAL A 42 26.22 -11.72 0.64
N THR A 43 25.47 -12.61 -0.01
CA THR A 43 24.27 -13.23 0.57
C THR A 43 24.65 -14.07 1.80
N SER A 44 23.75 -14.14 2.79
CA SER A 44 24.03 -14.86 4.04
C SER A 44 24.16 -16.38 3.84
N ARG A 45 23.44 -16.96 2.87
CA ARG A 45 23.31 -18.42 2.67
C ARG A 45 24.49 -19.04 1.93
N ASP A 46 24.81 -18.50 0.76
CA ASP A 46 25.76 -19.07 -0.21
C ASP A 46 26.96 -18.14 -0.46
N GLN A 47 27.02 -16.99 0.21
CA GLN A 47 28.07 -15.99 0.04
C GLN A 47 28.18 -15.51 -1.43
N THR A 48 27.06 -15.56 -2.15
CA THR A 48 26.94 -15.09 -3.52
C THR A 48 27.03 -13.57 -3.55
N PRO A 49 27.88 -12.99 -4.42
CA PRO A 49 27.94 -11.55 -4.58
C PRO A 49 26.59 -10.96 -5.00
N TYR A 50 26.24 -9.84 -4.41
CA TYR A 50 25.16 -8.98 -4.89
C TYR A 50 25.61 -7.52 -4.87
N TRP A 51 24.88 -6.67 -5.58
CA TRP A 51 25.15 -5.26 -5.66
C TRP A 51 23.91 -4.44 -5.34
N THR A 52 24.12 -3.33 -4.64
CA THR A 52 23.05 -2.41 -4.27
C THR A 52 23.36 -0.99 -4.69
N PHE A 53 22.29 -0.31 -5.10
CA PHE A 53 22.29 1.10 -5.49
C PHE A 53 21.09 1.75 -4.80
N HIS A 54 21.32 2.79 -4.03
CA HIS A 54 20.30 3.44 -3.21
C HIS A 54 20.11 4.90 -3.59
N GLY A 55 18.83 5.28 -3.73
CA GLY A 55 18.40 6.66 -3.95
C GLY A 55 18.78 7.24 -5.32
N ILE A 56 18.65 6.45 -6.39
CA ILE A 56 18.78 6.95 -7.77
C ILE A 56 17.49 7.73 -8.12
N PRO A 57 17.56 9.02 -8.50
CA PRO A 57 16.40 9.75 -8.99
C PRO A 57 15.82 9.12 -10.26
N TYR A 58 14.52 8.82 -10.26
CA TYR A 58 13.84 8.29 -11.44
C TYR A 58 12.91 9.32 -12.11
N ALA A 59 12.60 10.41 -11.42
CA ALA A 59 11.78 11.51 -11.91
C ALA A 59 12.57 12.83 -11.95
N ASP A 60 12.21 13.73 -12.87
CA ASP A 60 12.77 15.07 -12.94
C ASP A 60 12.20 15.93 -11.80
N GLU A 61 13.06 16.39 -10.89
CA GLU A 61 12.71 17.20 -9.72
C GLU A 61 11.82 18.40 -10.07
N GLU A 62 12.09 19.07 -11.19
CA GLU A 62 11.35 20.25 -11.63
C GLU A 62 9.88 19.93 -11.99
N SER A 63 9.56 18.66 -12.26
CA SER A 63 8.21 18.24 -12.67
C SER A 63 7.24 18.00 -11.51
N TYR A 64 7.74 17.86 -10.27
CA TYR A 64 6.92 17.43 -9.13
C TYR A 64 7.25 18.13 -7.80
N THR A 65 8.00 19.24 -7.83
CA THR A 65 8.34 20.02 -6.63
C THR A 65 7.89 21.47 -6.75
N GLY A 66 7.78 22.18 -5.62
CA GLY A 66 7.41 23.59 -5.59
C GLY A 66 6.05 23.85 -6.25
N VAL A 67 6.01 24.72 -7.27
CA VAL A 67 4.76 25.00 -8.01
C VAL A 67 4.20 23.80 -8.77
N ASN A 68 4.99 22.74 -8.98
CA ASN A 68 4.55 21.52 -9.65
C ASN A 68 4.25 20.37 -8.67
N ARG A 69 4.24 20.62 -7.36
CA ARG A 69 4.17 19.58 -6.32
C ARG A 69 2.98 18.60 -6.39
N PHE A 70 1.89 18.99 -7.03
CA PHE A 70 0.69 18.14 -7.21
C PHE A 70 0.53 17.61 -8.64
N LYS A 71 1.41 17.99 -9.58
CA LYS A 71 1.33 17.60 -10.99
C LYS A 71 1.87 16.19 -11.25
N PRO A 72 1.53 15.55 -12.38
CA PRO A 72 2.19 14.32 -12.81
C PRO A 72 3.72 14.50 -12.92
N SER A 73 4.49 13.54 -12.41
CA SER A 73 5.94 13.55 -12.55
C SER A 73 6.37 13.17 -13.97
N ALA A 74 7.55 13.64 -14.39
CA ALA A 74 8.19 13.29 -15.65
C ALA A 74 9.43 12.42 -15.41
N VAL A 75 9.73 11.51 -16.34
CA VAL A 75 10.90 10.61 -16.23
C VAL A 75 12.21 11.40 -16.25
N HIS A 76 13.13 11.05 -15.35
CA HIS A 76 14.48 11.60 -15.33
C HIS A 76 15.30 11.07 -16.50
N ASN A 77 15.63 11.94 -17.47
CA ASN A 77 16.35 11.59 -18.70
C ASN A 77 17.58 12.46 -18.96
N LYS A 78 18.24 12.94 -17.90
CA LYS A 78 19.45 13.78 -17.95
C LYS A 78 20.58 13.15 -17.12
N PRO A 79 21.84 13.60 -17.26
CA PRO A 79 22.92 13.14 -16.39
C PRO A 79 22.61 13.37 -14.91
N LEU A 80 22.95 12.40 -14.06
CA LEU A 80 22.71 12.49 -12.61
C LEU A 80 23.63 13.49 -11.91
N THR A 81 24.73 13.85 -12.57
CA THR A 81 25.72 14.82 -12.10
C THR A 81 26.01 15.84 -13.19
N THR A 82 26.26 17.09 -12.80
CA THR A 82 26.49 18.20 -13.74
C THR A 82 27.96 18.33 -14.14
N THR A 83 28.89 17.88 -13.30
CA THR A 83 30.34 17.97 -13.57
C THR A 83 30.95 16.68 -14.13
N GLY A 84 30.13 15.66 -14.43
CA GLY A 84 30.54 14.40 -15.06
C GLY A 84 31.21 13.40 -14.12
N GLU A 85 31.29 13.72 -12.84
CA GLU A 85 31.72 12.84 -11.76
C GLU A 85 30.72 11.68 -11.55
N PRO A 86 31.17 10.52 -11.05
CA PRO A 86 30.27 9.42 -10.77
C PRO A 86 29.23 9.77 -9.69
N PHE A 87 27.96 9.43 -9.94
CA PHE A 87 26.90 9.51 -8.95
C PHE A 87 27.04 8.36 -7.94
N VAL A 88 27.24 8.69 -6.66
CA VAL A 88 27.33 7.68 -5.60
C VAL A 88 25.93 7.32 -5.10
N ALA A 89 25.44 6.13 -5.46
CA ALA A 89 24.11 5.63 -5.10
C ALA A 89 24.11 4.99 -3.71
N ASN A 90 24.33 5.79 -2.67
CA ASN A 90 24.35 5.39 -1.27
C ASN A 90 23.30 6.12 -0.40
N ARG A 91 22.32 6.77 -1.03
CA ARG A 91 21.30 7.58 -0.36
C ARG A 91 20.17 6.68 0.15
N ILE A 92 20.32 6.18 1.38
CA ILE A 92 19.41 5.19 1.95
C ILE A 92 18.16 5.85 2.57
N LEU A 93 18.33 6.96 3.29
CA LEU A 93 17.24 7.62 4.02
C LEU A 93 16.62 8.75 3.19
N VAL A 94 16.14 8.42 1.99
CA VAL A 94 15.31 9.31 1.18
C VAL A 94 13.85 8.99 1.47
N LEU A 95 13.14 9.92 2.10
CA LEU A 95 11.73 9.77 2.46
C LEU A 95 10.91 10.87 1.77
N CYS A 96 9.74 10.49 1.26
CA CYS A 96 8.72 11.46 0.89
C CYS A 96 8.09 12.08 2.14
N PRO A 97 7.59 13.32 2.07
CA PRO A 97 7.03 14.02 3.21
C PRO A 97 5.91 13.22 3.85
N GLN A 98 6.05 12.94 5.14
CA GLN A 98 5.13 12.13 5.94
C GLN A 98 5.17 12.55 7.41
N GLN A 99 4.21 12.10 8.20
CA GLN A 99 4.17 12.40 9.63
C GLN A 99 5.40 11.83 10.36
N GLU A 100 6.09 12.69 11.10
CA GLU A 100 7.13 12.28 12.05
C GLU A 100 6.45 11.55 13.22
N LEU A 101 6.46 10.22 13.18
CA LEU A 101 5.90 9.39 14.26
C LEU A 101 6.80 9.33 15.51
N PHE A 102 8.04 9.83 15.43
CA PHE A 102 9.04 9.89 16.52
C PHE A 102 9.99 11.06 16.32
N ASP A 103 10.37 11.79 17.37
CA ASP A 103 11.40 12.85 17.27
C ASP A 103 12.77 12.24 16.90
N LEU A 104 13.14 12.35 15.62
CA LEU A 104 14.39 11.83 15.06
C LEU A 104 15.38 12.94 14.72
N SER A 105 15.12 14.16 15.19
CA SER A 105 15.93 15.35 14.86
C SER A 105 17.40 15.26 15.27
N GLY A 106 17.76 14.36 16.19
CA GLY A 106 19.16 14.05 16.54
C GLY A 106 19.85 13.02 15.64
N ILE A 107 19.10 12.24 14.86
CA ILE A 107 19.55 11.07 14.09
C ILE A 107 19.47 11.34 12.57
N ILE A 108 18.39 11.94 12.09
CA ILE A 108 18.16 12.20 10.66
C ILE A 108 18.22 13.72 10.44
N PRO A 109 19.14 14.24 9.60
CA PRO A 109 19.18 15.66 9.28
C PRO A 109 17.87 16.11 8.62
N ARG A 110 17.39 17.31 9.00
CA ARG A 110 16.16 17.89 8.45
C ARG A 110 16.34 18.49 7.05
N GLU A 111 17.57 18.58 6.56
CA GLU A 111 17.92 19.17 5.27
C GLU A 111 18.96 18.32 4.55
N ASN A 112 19.11 18.55 3.23
CA ASN A 112 19.91 17.87 2.20
C ASN A 112 21.40 17.59 2.48
N GLU A 113 21.86 17.62 3.73
CA GLU A 113 23.18 17.12 4.08
C GLU A 113 23.16 15.60 4.01
N GLY A 114 23.68 15.07 2.91
CA GLY A 114 24.04 13.67 2.75
C GLY A 114 24.99 13.29 3.88
N THR A 115 24.43 12.83 5.00
CA THR A 115 25.19 12.36 6.14
C THR A 115 25.85 11.05 5.74
N GLU A 116 27.17 10.99 5.89
CA GLU A 116 27.88 9.73 5.74
C GLU A 116 27.29 8.70 6.71
N ASN A 117 27.08 7.47 6.24
CA ASN A 117 26.56 6.36 7.05
C ASN A 117 27.34 6.13 8.36
N SER A 118 28.58 6.64 8.47
CA SER A 118 29.46 6.58 9.64
C SER A 118 28.94 7.39 10.85
N GLU A 119 28.30 8.55 10.65
CA GLU A 119 27.73 9.38 11.72
C GLU A 119 26.41 8.82 12.27
N LEU A 120 25.61 8.18 11.40
CA LEU A 120 24.38 7.48 11.81
C LEU A 120 24.71 6.24 12.67
N LEU A 121 25.80 5.53 12.35
CA LEU A 121 26.25 4.35 13.09
C LEU A 121 26.80 4.67 14.49
N SER A 122 27.45 5.81 14.68
CA SER A 122 27.95 6.23 15.99
C SER A 122 26.81 6.65 16.92
N LYS A 123 25.77 7.32 16.39
CA LYS A 123 24.58 7.75 17.14
C LYS A 123 23.60 6.62 17.46
N ALA A 124 23.67 5.49 16.75
CA ALA A 124 22.87 4.30 17.07
C ALA A 124 23.24 3.69 18.45
N GLN A 125 24.38 4.03 19.05
CA GLN A 125 24.78 3.48 20.35
C GLN A 125 24.00 4.08 21.55
N ASP A 126 23.41 5.28 21.40
CA ASP A 126 22.64 5.99 22.44
C ASP A 126 21.14 5.73 22.41
N LEU A 127 20.69 4.88 21.47
CA LEU A 127 19.31 4.44 21.27
C LEU A 127 18.54 4.13 22.59
N PRO A 128 19.10 3.41 23.60
CA PRO A 128 18.51 3.17 24.93
C PRO A 128 17.92 4.38 25.65
N GLN A 129 18.55 5.55 25.56
CA GLN A 129 18.14 6.76 26.29
C GLN A 129 17.08 7.56 25.52
N ILE A 130 17.20 7.61 24.19
CA ILE A 130 16.20 8.17 23.26
C ILE A 130 14.86 7.41 23.38
N PHE A 131 14.90 6.08 23.59
CA PHE A 131 13.72 5.23 23.84
C PHE A 131 12.91 5.55 25.10
N ARG A 132 13.44 6.33 26.06
CA ARG A 132 12.67 6.76 27.24
C ARG A 132 11.87 8.04 26.99
N ALA A 133 12.34 8.93 26.11
CA ALA A 133 11.65 10.17 25.76
C ALA A 133 10.48 9.95 24.77
N ILE A 134 10.61 8.97 23.86
CA ILE A 134 9.64 8.60 22.82
C ILE A 134 8.22 8.25 23.35
N HIS A 135 8.09 7.81 24.60
CA HIS A 135 6.81 7.32 25.13
C HIS A 135 5.82 8.42 25.51
N GLN A 136 6.23 9.69 25.50
CA GLN A 136 5.45 10.81 26.02
C GLN A 136 4.72 11.63 24.94
N GLN A 137 4.93 11.36 23.64
CA GLN A 137 4.53 12.30 22.58
C GLN A 137 3.57 11.73 21.51
N LYS A 138 2.80 10.67 21.79
CA LYS A 138 1.53 10.49 21.07
C LYS A 138 0.52 11.46 21.67
N ARG A 139 0.41 12.67 21.12
CA ARG A 139 -0.69 13.61 21.45
C ARG A 139 -2.00 12.86 21.23
N ASN A 140 -2.88 12.88 22.24
CA ASN A 140 -4.15 12.18 22.19
C ASN A 140 -5.13 12.96 21.30
N LEU A 141 -5.04 12.79 19.98
CA LEU A 141 -5.94 13.42 19.00
C LEU A 141 -7.40 13.20 19.42
N SER A 142 -7.70 12.00 19.92
CA SER A 142 -9.02 11.63 20.43
C SER A 142 -9.48 12.50 21.60
N GLU A 143 -8.58 13.02 22.43
CA GLU A 143 -8.93 13.97 23.50
C GLU A 143 -9.24 15.36 22.97
N VAL A 144 -8.49 15.84 21.97
CA VAL A 144 -8.80 17.11 21.29
C VAL A 144 -10.17 17.04 20.64
N PHE A 145 -10.49 15.96 19.93
CA PHE A 145 -11.78 15.79 19.28
C PHE A 145 -12.93 15.57 20.26
N ARG A 146 -12.65 15.00 21.44
CA ARG A 146 -13.62 14.92 22.56
C ARG A 146 -13.86 16.27 23.22
N GLN A 147 -12.83 17.11 23.33
CA GLN A 147 -12.91 18.40 24.01
C GLN A 147 -13.52 19.50 23.12
N TYR A 148 -13.23 19.48 21.82
CA TYR A 148 -13.60 20.54 20.89
C TYR A 148 -14.52 20.03 19.78
N SER A 149 -15.67 20.69 19.64
CA SER A 149 -16.67 20.34 18.63
C SER A 149 -16.51 21.10 17.31
N SER A 150 -15.91 22.29 17.30
CA SER A 150 -15.73 23.07 16.06
C SER A 150 -14.38 22.78 15.38
N SER A 151 -14.40 22.81 14.04
CA SER A 151 -13.21 22.67 13.18
C SER A 151 -12.13 23.70 13.53
N GLU A 152 -12.55 24.93 13.80
CA GLU A 152 -11.68 26.05 14.15
C GLU A 152 -10.98 25.86 15.49
N GLU A 153 -11.70 25.38 16.51
CA GLU A 153 -11.10 25.09 17.81
C GLU A 153 -10.11 23.91 17.73
N ARG A 154 -10.43 22.89 16.93
CA ARG A 154 -9.50 21.77 16.66
C ARG A 154 -8.25 22.31 15.97
N LYS A 155 -8.40 23.03 14.85
CA LYS A 155 -7.29 23.66 14.11
C LYS A 155 -6.41 24.51 15.04
N ARG A 156 -7.01 25.35 15.89
CA ARG A 156 -6.28 26.16 16.88
C ARG A 156 -5.51 25.33 17.89
N ALA A 157 -6.13 24.28 18.46
CA ALA A 157 -5.46 23.37 19.40
C ALA A 157 -4.23 22.66 18.77
N PHE A 158 -4.24 22.47 17.45
CA PHE A 158 -3.11 21.92 16.70
C PHE A 158 -2.07 22.96 16.28
N GLN A 159 -2.47 24.20 15.99
CA GLN A 159 -1.53 25.28 15.65
C GLN A 159 -0.59 25.64 16.80
N GLU A 160 -0.99 25.39 18.05
CA GLU A 160 -0.13 25.61 19.22
C GLU A 160 1.08 24.64 19.28
N GLU A 161 0.97 23.43 18.72
CA GLU A 161 2.12 22.53 18.45
C GLU A 161 1.82 21.65 17.22
N PRO A 162 2.24 22.06 16.00
CA PRO A 162 1.90 21.35 14.76
C PRO A 162 2.53 19.96 14.69
N VAL A 163 1.89 19.08 13.89
CA VAL A 163 2.47 17.77 13.57
C VAL A 163 3.71 18.01 12.71
N LYS A 164 4.86 17.52 13.18
CA LYS A 164 6.10 17.62 12.43
C LYS A 164 6.09 16.64 11.26
N SER A 165 6.58 17.10 10.12
CA SER A 165 6.87 16.26 8.97
C SER A 165 8.33 15.76 9.02
N MET A 166 8.56 14.63 8.36
CA MET A 166 9.88 14.13 8.03
C MET A 166 9.98 13.85 6.53
N GLY A 167 11.19 13.88 5.97
CA GLY A 167 11.42 13.73 4.53
C GLY A 167 11.42 15.06 3.78
N ASN A 168 11.55 15.00 2.46
CA ASN A 168 11.61 16.17 1.58
C ASN A 168 10.84 15.89 0.28
N GLU A 169 10.42 16.94 -0.44
CA GLU A 169 9.76 16.77 -1.74
C GLU A 169 10.66 16.06 -2.76
N THR A 170 11.98 16.20 -2.70
CA THR A 170 12.94 15.54 -3.62
C THR A 170 13.13 14.05 -3.32
N CYS A 171 12.03 13.31 -3.24
CA CYS A 171 12.01 11.94 -2.73
C CYS A 171 11.82 10.85 -3.77
N LEU A 172 11.49 11.18 -5.03
CA LEU A 172 11.18 10.21 -6.09
C LEU A 172 12.45 9.52 -6.58
N THR A 173 12.84 8.51 -5.80
CA THR A 173 14.05 7.73 -6.00
C THR A 173 13.74 6.23 -5.96
N ILE A 174 14.62 5.46 -6.59
CA ILE A 174 14.59 4.00 -6.57
C ILE A 174 15.84 3.44 -5.90
N ASN A 175 15.72 2.20 -5.43
CA ASN A 175 16.83 1.37 -5.01
C ASN A 175 16.85 0.09 -5.84
N ILE A 176 18.02 -0.32 -6.30
CA ILE A 176 18.22 -1.52 -7.11
C ILE A 176 19.09 -2.49 -6.31
N ASN A 177 18.61 -3.72 -6.18
CA ASN A 177 19.36 -4.83 -5.63
C ASN A 177 19.47 -5.87 -6.73
N THR A 178 20.69 -6.27 -7.10
CA THR A 178 20.92 -7.17 -8.22
C THR A 178 22.03 -8.19 -7.90
N PRO A 179 21.88 -9.47 -8.24
CA PRO A 179 22.93 -10.47 -8.14
C PRO A 179 23.76 -10.56 -9.43
N HIS A 180 23.53 -9.68 -10.41
CA HIS A 180 24.25 -9.66 -11.68
C HIS A 180 24.41 -8.24 -12.23
N ILE A 181 25.65 -7.86 -12.57
CA ILE A 181 25.94 -6.63 -13.33
C ILE A 181 26.62 -7.04 -14.64
N PRO A 182 26.09 -6.62 -15.80
CA PRO A 182 26.72 -6.85 -17.09
C PRO A 182 28.12 -6.25 -17.20
N GLU A 183 28.95 -6.75 -18.12
CA GLU A 183 30.27 -6.14 -18.38
C GLU A 183 30.13 -4.69 -18.86
N ASN A 184 30.93 -3.79 -18.25
CA ASN A 184 30.83 -2.35 -18.45
C ASN A 184 31.04 -1.93 -19.91
N GLY A 185 30.15 -1.06 -20.40
CA GLY A 185 30.25 -0.44 -21.73
C GLY A 185 29.66 -1.27 -22.88
N GLN A 186 29.03 -2.41 -22.59
CA GLN A 186 28.29 -3.20 -23.58
C GLN A 186 26.79 -3.21 -23.28
N ASN A 187 25.96 -3.28 -24.31
CA ASN A 187 24.54 -3.60 -24.13
C ASN A 187 24.46 -5.12 -23.88
N PRO A 188 23.96 -5.57 -22.72
CA PRO A 188 23.84 -6.99 -22.41
C PRO A 188 22.94 -7.72 -23.41
N GLU A 189 23.29 -8.97 -23.72
CA GLU A 189 22.45 -9.81 -24.58
C GLU A 189 21.18 -10.25 -23.81
N PRO A 190 20.01 -10.36 -24.45
CA PRO A 190 18.74 -10.66 -23.77
C PRO A 190 18.74 -11.95 -22.92
N GLY A 191 19.60 -12.93 -23.26
CA GLY A 191 19.72 -14.19 -22.53
C GLY A 191 20.50 -14.10 -21.21
N GLU A 192 21.21 -12.98 -20.97
CA GLU A 192 22.02 -12.74 -19.78
C GLU A 192 21.25 -11.96 -18.70
N LEU A 193 20.12 -11.35 -19.06
CA LEU A 193 19.32 -10.52 -18.19
C LEU A 193 18.40 -11.34 -17.27
N LEU A 194 18.16 -10.83 -16.07
CA LEU A 194 17.36 -11.47 -15.03
C LEU A 194 15.96 -10.85 -14.96
N PRO A 195 14.92 -11.60 -14.53
CA PRO A 195 13.61 -11.00 -14.30
C PRO A 195 13.68 -9.88 -13.25
N VAL A 196 12.80 -8.90 -13.39
CA VAL A 196 12.76 -7.70 -12.53
C VAL A 196 11.49 -7.71 -11.72
N VAL A 197 11.63 -7.51 -10.40
CA VAL A 197 10.52 -7.26 -9.49
C VAL A 197 10.56 -5.80 -9.08
N VAL A 198 9.51 -5.04 -9.39
CA VAL A 198 9.34 -3.66 -8.92
C VAL A 198 8.35 -3.66 -7.77
N PHE A 199 8.82 -3.35 -6.56
CA PHE A 199 8.05 -3.38 -5.34
C PHE A 199 7.57 -1.97 -4.91
N TYR A 200 6.26 -1.84 -4.75
CA TYR A 200 5.56 -0.67 -4.24
C TYR A 200 5.19 -0.90 -2.78
N HIS A 201 5.71 -0.05 -1.88
CA HIS A 201 5.46 -0.22 -0.45
C HIS A 201 4.02 0.10 -0.05
N GLY A 202 3.60 -0.43 1.10
CA GLY A 202 2.35 -0.07 1.75
C GLY A 202 2.48 1.20 2.61
N GLY A 203 1.69 1.29 3.68
CA GLY A 203 1.70 2.45 4.58
C GLY A 203 0.57 3.44 4.34
N GLY A 204 -0.61 2.97 3.89
CA GLY A 204 -1.81 3.79 3.75
C GLY A 204 -1.69 4.98 2.80
N SER A 205 -0.69 4.95 1.90
CA SER A 205 -0.27 6.06 1.04
C SER A 205 0.12 7.34 1.78
N ASP A 206 0.42 7.31 3.08
CA ASP A 206 0.84 8.51 3.85
C ASP A 206 2.12 8.29 4.68
N SER A 207 2.72 7.10 4.60
CA SER A 207 3.94 6.75 5.34
C SER A 207 4.76 5.67 4.63
N VAL A 208 5.90 5.31 5.22
CA VAL A 208 6.87 4.30 4.75
C VAL A 208 7.72 4.83 3.57
N TRP A 209 8.76 4.09 3.19
CA TRP A 209 9.67 4.42 2.09
C TRP A 209 10.27 3.13 1.50
N GLY A 210 10.74 3.17 0.25
CA GLY A 210 11.19 2.01 -0.51
C GLY A 210 12.42 1.31 0.07
N SER A 211 13.39 2.05 0.62
CA SER A 211 14.63 1.44 1.14
C SER A 211 14.45 0.64 2.43
N ALA A 212 13.27 0.72 3.07
CA ALA A 212 12.89 -0.17 4.17
C ALA A 212 12.81 -1.65 3.75
N PHE A 213 12.64 -1.93 2.45
CA PHE A 213 12.43 -3.26 1.90
C PHE A 213 13.69 -3.79 1.22
N THR A 214 14.66 -4.21 2.03
CA THR A 214 15.92 -4.75 1.49
C THR A 214 15.74 -6.13 0.85
N GLY A 215 16.38 -6.32 -0.31
CA GLY A 215 16.28 -7.52 -1.12
C GLY A 215 17.09 -8.72 -0.64
N LEU A 216 17.79 -8.63 0.49
CA LEU A 216 18.76 -9.65 0.93
C LEU A 216 18.23 -11.10 0.93
N ARG A 217 16.94 -11.30 1.17
CA ARG A 217 16.31 -12.64 1.09
C ARG A 217 15.97 -13.05 -0.34
N MET A 218 15.48 -12.11 -1.15
CA MET A 218 15.13 -12.35 -2.56
C MET A 218 16.37 -12.59 -3.43
N LEU A 219 17.49 -11.92 -3.12
CA LEU A 219 18.75 -12.03 -3.86
C LEU A 219 19.47 -13.37 -3.67
N GLU A 220 18.96 -14.27 -2.82
CA GLU A 220 19.38 -15.67 -2.82
C GLU A 220 18.95 -16.43 -4.09
N ASP A 221 18.08 -15.82 -4.87
CA ASP A 221 17.63 -16.27 -6.18
C ASP A 221 18.04 -15.22 -7.25
N PRO A 222 18.26 -15.63 -8.52
CA PRO A 222 18.73 -14.75 -9.59
C PRO A 222 17.64 -13.77 -10.09
N VAL A 223 17.26 -12.78 -9.28
CA VAL A 223 16.24 -11.76 -9.60
C VAL A 223 16.77 -10.36 -9.31
N VAL A 224 16.37 -9.38 -10.11
CA VAL A 224 16.61 -7.96 -9.82
C VAL A 224 15.42 -7.39 -9.05
N LEU A 225 15.67 -6.87 -7.85
CA LEU A 225 14.66 -6.17 -7.06
C LEU A 225 14.85 -4.66 -7.18
N VAL A 226 13.79 -3.98 -7.61
CA VAL A 226 13.66 -2.53 -7.58
C VAL A 226 12.65 -2.18 -6.48
N THR A 227 13.07 -1.34 -5.53
CA THR A 227 12.14 -0.70 -4.58
C THR A 227 12.10 0.79 -4.89
N MET A 228 11.00 1.45 -4.58
CA MET A 228 10.80 2.84 -4.98
C MET A 228 10.06 3.65 -3.91
N ASN A 229 10.25 4.96 -3.97
CA ASN A 229 9.39 5.92 -3.29
C ASN A 229 8.40 6.51 -4.30
N TYR A 230 7.19 6.82 -3.84
CA TYR A 230 6.18 7.59 -4.57
C TYR A 230 5.63 8.70 -3.65
N ARG A 231 5.07 9.78 -4.20
CA ARG A 231 4.49 10.84 -3.37
C ARG A 231 3.34 10.31 -2.51
N LEU A 232 3.33 10.75 -1.25
CA LEU A 232 2.42 10.31 -0.20
C LEU A 232 1.46 11.44 0.21
N GLY A 233 0.37 11.07 0.89
CA GLY A 233 -0.61 11.95 1.50
C GLY A 233 -1.17 12.96 0.51
N VAL A 234 -1.26 14.22 0.95
CA VAL A 234 -1.76 15.32 0.14
C VAL A 234 -0.93 15.49 -1.15
N LEU A 235 0.40 15.37 -1.08
CA LEU A 235 1.26 15.50 -2.27
C LEU A 235 0.99 14.42 -3.32
N GLY A 236 0.56 13.22 -2.89
CA GLY A 236 0.24 12.10 -3.77
C GLY A 236 -1.19 12.08 -4.30
N ALA A 237 -2.13 12.77 -3.65
CA ALA A 237 -3.56 12.60 -3.90
C ALA A 237 -4.33 13.89 -4.23
N PHE A 238 -3.79 15.08 -3.94
CA PHE A 238 -4.53 16.34 -3.99
C PHE A 238 -5.22 16.60 -5.34
N ASN A 239 -6.53 16.83 -5.29
CA ASN A 239 -7.38 16.94 -6.47
C ASN A 239 -8.32 18.15 -6.38
N LEU A 240 -8.14 19.11 -7.29
CA LEU A 240 -9.04 20.24 -7.53
C LEU A 240 -9.70 20.17 -8.93
N GLY A 241 -9.48 19.09 -9.68
CA GLY A 241 -10.01 18.92 -11.03
C GLY A 241 -9.32 19.79 -12.09
N THR A 242 -8.06 20.17 -11.87
CA THR A 242 -7.26 21.00 -12.78
C THR A 242 -5.94 20.33 -13.14
N ASP A 243 -5.29 20.77 -14.22
CA ASP A 243 -3.97 20.24 -14.61
C ASP A 243 -2.88 20.47 -13.54
N ASP A 244 -3.04 21.50 -12.70
CA ASP A 244 -2.11 21.82 -11.61
C ASP A 244 -2.33 20.98 -10.35
N ALA A 245 -3.53 20.41 -10.18
CA ALA A 245 -3.90 19.52 -9.07
C ALA A 245 -4.94 18.50 -9.55
N PRO A 246 -4.54 17.53 -10.40
CA PRO A 246 -5.48 16.62 -11.05
C PRO A 246 -5.88 15.41 -10.18
N GLY A 247 -5.28 15.27 -9.00
CA GLY A 247 -5.29 14.05 -8.21
C GLY A 247 -4.33 12.98 -8.75
N CYS A 248 -4.17 11.90 -7.99
CA CYS A 248 -3.43 10.70 -8.40
C CYS A 248 -1.92 10.91 -8.69
N ALA A 249 -1.30 11.97 -8.17
CA ALA A 249 0.14 12.25 -8.36
C ALA A 249 1.05 11.06 -8.02
N GLY A 250 0.79 10.36 -6.91
CA GLY A 250 1.53 9.14 -6.52
C GLY A 250 1.34 7.95 -7.48
N LEU A 251 0.20 7.91 -8.20
CA LEU A 251 -0.04 6.91 -9.25
C LEU A 251 0.68 7.28 -10.57
N TYR A 252 0.76 8.57 -10.91
CA TYR A 252 1.62 9.02 -12.01
C TYR A 252 3.09 8.69 -11.73
N ASP A 253 3.56 8.91 -10.49
CA ASP A 253 4.90 8.51 -10.05
C ASP A 253 5.15 7.02 -10.26
N SER A 254 4.11 6.20 -10.10
CA SER A 254 4.15 4.75 -10.29
C SER A 254 4.23 4.33 -11.76
N ILE A 255 3.79 5.17 -12.71
CA ILE A 255 4.05 4.99 -14.15
C ILE A 255 5.46 5.46 -14.49
N THR A 256 5.87 6.62 -13.98
CA THR A 256 7.19 7.21 -14.21
C THR A 256 8.30 6.25 -13.80
N VAL A 257 8.15 5.53 -12.68
CA VAL A 257 9.13 4.50 -12.28
C VAL A 257 9.23 3.35 -13.27
N LEU A 258 8.11 2.91 -13.86
CA LEU A 258 8.11 1.81 -14.82
C LEU A 258 8.71 2.23 -16.15
N GLU A 259 8.44 3.45 -16.59
CA GLU A 259 9.08 4.03 -17.77
C GLU A 259 10.60 4.15 -17.57
N TRP A 260 11.03 4.55 -16.37
CA TRP A 260 12.45 4.52 -16.00
C TRP A 260 13.03 3.10 -16.01
N VAL A 261 12.33 2.12 -15.42
CA VAL A 261 12.77 0.71 -15.39
C VAL A 261 12.94 0.17 -16.82
N GLN A 262 11.95 0.40 -17.69
CA GLN A 262 12.01 -0.04 -19.09
C GLN A 262 13.23 0.53 -19.83
N ALA A 263 13.59 1.80 -19.58
CA ALA A 263 14.72 2.43 -20.24
C ALA A 263 16.09 2.00 -19.67
N ASN A 264 16.19 1.77 -18.35
CA ASN A 264 17.48 1.76 -17.65
C ASN A 264 17.84 0.42 -16.98
N ILE A 265 16.89 -0.46 -16.66
CA ILE A 265 17.18 -1.61 -15.77
C ILE A 265 18.15 -2.65 -16.35
N LYS A 266 18.26 -2.72 -17.68
CA LYS A 266 19.23 -3.57 -18.38
C LYS A 266 20.68 -3.30 -17.98
N TYR A 267 21.03 -2.05 -17.67
CA TYR A 267 22.38 -1.69 -17.22
C TYR A 267 22.70 -2.22 -15.80
N PHE A 268 21.66 -2.65 -15.07
CA PHE A 268 21.76 -3.27 -13.75
C PHE A 268 21.49 -4.79 -13.80
N GLY A 269 21.53 -5.39 -15.00
CA GLY A 269 21.33 -6.83 -15.21
C GLY A 269 19.87 -7.29 -15.24
N GLY A 270 18.90 -6.36 -15.29
CA GLY A 270 17.48 -6.69 -15.35
C GLY A 270 16.90 -6.70 -16.76
N ASP A 271 15.95 -7.59 -17.01
CA ASP A 271 15.25 -7.73 -18.28
C ASP A 271 13.97 -6.86 -18.31
N PRO A 272 13.92 -5.78 -19.10
CA PRO A 272 12.71 -4.96 -19.23
C PRO A 272 11.51 -5.74 -19.80
N GLY A 273 11.73 -6.84 -20.52
CA GLY A 273 10.69 -7.75 -21.03
C GLY A 273 10.13 -8.73 -19.99
N ARG A 274 10.72 -8.80 -18.79
CA ARG A 274 10.29 -9.66 -17.67
C ARG A 274 10.15 -8.88 -16.36
N VAL A 275 9.44 -7.76 -16.44
CA VAL A 275 9.04 -6.96 -15.27
C VAL A 275 7.76 -7.51 -14.63
N THR A 276 7.83 -7.84 -13.35
CA THR A 276 6.70 -8.12 -12.44
C THR A 276 6.56 -6.96 -11.48
N ILE A 277 5.37 -6.36 -11.39
CA ILE A 277 5.06 -5.37 -10.36
C ILE A 277 4.48 -6.08 -9.14
N SER A 278 4.89 -5.66 -7.96
CA SER A 278 4.42 -6.22 -6.71
C SER A 278 4.19 -5.11 -5.69
N GLY A 279 3.22 -5.28 -4.79
CA GLY A 279 3.01 -4.30 -3.74
C GLY A 279 2.14 -4.82 -2.62
N GLN A 280 2.19 -4.12 -1.49
CA GLN A 280 1.47 -4.51 -0.27
C GLN A 280 0.56 -3.40 0.22
N SER A 281 -0.64 -3.72 0.71
CA SER A 281 -1.63 -2.75 1.19
C SER A 281 -1.91 -1.70 0.10
N ALA A 282 -1.72 -0.41 0.41
CA ALA A 282 -1.70 0.68 -0.54
C ALA A 282 -0.82 0.41 -1.78
N GLY A 283 0.35 -0.22 -1.64
CA GLY A 283 1.18 -0.63 -2.77
C GLY A 283 0.54 -1.70 -3.64
N SER A 284 -0.23 -2.63 -3.05
CA SER A 284 -1.03 -3.62 -3.78
C SER A 284 -2.17 -2.94 -4.55
N MET A 285 -2.81 -1.96 -3.91
CA MET A 285 -3.79 -1.07 -4.54
C MET A 285 -3.18 -0.30 -5.73
N ILE A 286 -1.93 0.17 -5.63
CA ILE A 286 -1.23 0.87 -6.72
C ILE A 286 -1.04 -0.07 -7.92
N VAL A 287 -0.47 -1.27 -7.69
CA VAL A 287 -0.21 -2.21 -8.79
C VAL A 287 -1.50 -2.75 -9.42
N ALA A 288 -2.57 -2.88 -8.64
CA ALA A 288 -3.88 -3.21 -9.18
C ALA A 288 -4.46 -2.06 -10.03
N ASN A 289 -4.30 -0.80 -9.61
CA ASN A 289 -4.70 0.36 -10.40
C ASN A 289 -3.89 0.51 -11.70
N LEU A 290 -2.61 0.10 -11.69
CA LEU A 290 -1.79 0.02 -12.90
C LEU A 290 -2.32 -1.01 -13.90
N MET A 291 -3.14 -1.99 -13.50
CA MET A 291 -3.82 -2.89 -14.43
C MET A 291 -5.05 -2.25 -15.09
N THR A 292 -5.73 -1.33 -14.40
CA THR A 292 -7.04 -0.79 -14.80
C THR A 292 -6.97 0.60 -15.44
N THR A 293 -5.82 1.28 -15.37
CA THR A 293 -5.63 2.58 -16.03
C THR A 293 -5.46 2.43 -17.56
N PRO A 294 -6.04 3.33 -18.37
CA PRO A 294 -5.76 3.36 -19.81
C PRO A 294 -4.28 3.67 -20.12
N LEU A 295 -3.56 4.31 -19.20
CA LEU A 295 -2.19 4.77 -19.43
C LEU A 295 -1.15 3.63 -19.55
N THR A 296 -1.50 2.42 -19.09
CA THR A 296 -0.66 1.23 -19.17
C THR A 296 -1.16 0.22 -20.19
N LYS A 297 -2.42 0.30 -20.64
CA LYS A 297 -3.13 -0.75 -21.42
C LYS A 297 -2.32 -1.26 -22.61
N ASP A 298 -1.76 -0.35 -23.41
CA ASP A 298 -1.03 -0.67 -24.64
C ASP A 298 0.49 -0.48 -24.54
N LYS A 299 1.04 -0.31 -23.33
CA LYS A 299 2.49 -0.13 -23.11
C LYS A 299 3.12 -1.42 -22.60
N ASN A 300 4.34 -1.78 -22.99
CA ASN A 300 5.05 -2.94 -22.41
C ASN A 300 5.79 -2.60 -21.10
N LEU A 301 5.08 -2.06 -20.11
CA LEU A 301 5.70 -1.63 -18.84
C LEU A 301 5.92 -2.79 -17.85
N PHE A 302 5.00 -3.75 -17.81
CA PHE A 302 5.03 -4.92 -16.92
C PHE A 302 4.20 -6.08 -17.49
N HIS A 303 4.43 -7.28 -16.95
CA HIS A 303 3.92 -8.54 -17.49
C HIS A 303 3.32 -9.49 -16.45
N GLY A 304 3.50 -9.20 -15.16
CA GLY A 304 2.91 -9.93 -14.05
C GLY A 304 2.64 -9.00 -12.87
N VAL A 305 1.64 -9.34 -12.06
CA VAL A 305 1.24 -8.59 -10.87
C VAL A 305 1.21 -9.53 -9.67
N TRP A 306 1.86 -9.15 -8.57
CA TRP A 306 1.79 -9.87 -7.31
C TRP A 306 1.38 -8.93 -6.17
N GLY A 307 0.11 -9.00 -5.79
CA GLY A 307 -0.48 -8.19 -4.73
C GLY A 307 -0.48 -8.88 -3.36
N PHE A 308 -0.25 -8.09 -2.32
CA PHE A 308 -0.34 -8.49 -0.92
C PHE A 308 -1.38 -7.61 -0.21
N SER A 309 -2.53 -8.18 0.15
CA SER A 309 -3.53 -7.56 1.02
C SER A 309 -4.00 -6.18 0.52
N GLY A 310 -4.38 -6.07 -0.75
CA GLY A 310 -5.03 -4.89 -1.34
C GLY A 310 -5.35 -5.02 -2.83
N SER A 311 -6.38 -4.32 -3.29
CA SER A 311 -6.78 -4.26 -4.71
C SER A 311 -7.19 -2.84 -5.12
N ALA A 312 -7.47 -2.62 -6.41
CA ALA A 312 -7.96 -1.34 -6.92
C ALA A 312 -9.42 -1.06 -6.53
N ILE A 313 -10.13 -2.06 -6.02
CA ILE A 313 -11.55 -2.00 -5.66
C ILE A 313 -11.78 -2.37 -4.18
N SER A 314 -10.72 -2.36 -3.37
CA SER A 314 -10.88 -2.47 -1.91
C SER A 314 -11.66 -1.25 -1.40
N VAL A 315 -12.43 -1.40 -0.31
CA VAL A 315 -13.32 -0.33 0.21
C VAL A 315 -12.63 0.98 0.59
N TRP A 316 -11.31 0.93 0.76
CA TRP A 316 -10.43 2.05 1.08
C TRP A 316 -9.55 2.49 -0.10
N ALA A 317 -9.69 1.89 -1.29
CA ALA A 317 -8.76 2.06 -2.42
C ALA A 317 -8.96 3.37 -3.22
N VAL A 318 -10.15 3.97 -3.14
CA VAL A 318 -10.53 5.16 -3.91
C VAL A 318 -11.18 6.15 -2.95
N SER A 319 -10.77 7.41 -3.00
CA SER A 319 -11.40 8.49 -2.23
C SER A 319 -12.88 8.59 -2.60
N LYS A 320 -13.76 8.75 -1.61
CA LYS A 320 -15.21 8.85 -1.83
C LYS A 320 -15.55 9.98 -2.80
N HIS A 321 -16.51 9.72 -3.68
CA HIS A 321 -16.98 10.68 -4.68
C HIS A 321 -18.17 11.51 -4.15
N PRO A 322 -18.25 12.83 -4.43
CA PRO A 322 -17.24 13.64 -5.11
C PRO A 322 -16.01 13.88 -4.22
N SER A 323 -14.82 13.62 -4.75
CA SER A 323 -13.60 13.73 -3.95
C SER A 323 -13.18 15.18 -3.68
N LEU A 324 -13.73 16.15 -4.43
CA LEU A 324 -13.42 17.58 -4.27
C LEU A 324 -13.67 18.06 -2.84
N ASP A 325 -14.78 17.66 -2.21
CA ASP A 325 -15.13 18.09 -0.85
C ASP A 325 -14.06 17.67 0.18
N ASN A 326 -13.51 16.46 0.02
CA ASN A 326 -12.44 15.96 0.88
C ASN A 326 -11.16 16.80 0.73
N HIS A 327 -10.86 17.28 -0.48
CA HIS A 327 -9.66 18.09 -0.75
C HIS A 327 -9.85 19.56 -0.38
N LEU A 328 -11.06 20.11 -0.52
CA LEU A 328 -11.41 21.43 0.01
C LEU A 328 -11.32 21.45 1.53
N ARG A 329 -11.67 20.35 2.21
CA ARG A 329 -11.50 20.20 3.65
C ARG A 329 -10.03 20.21 4.07
N ILE A 330 -9.13 19.59 3.29
CA ILE A 330 -7.67 19.73 3.49
C ILE A 330 -7.24 21.19 3.31
N ALA A 331 -7.71 21.86 2.26
CA ALA A 331 -7.39 23.25 2.00
C ALA A 331 -7.88 24.19 3.12
N GLU A 332 -9.02 23.91 3.73
CA GLU A 332 -9.54 24.63 4.90
C GLU A 332 -8.61 24.51 6.10
N PHE A 333 -8.12 23.30 6.40
CA PHE A 333 -7.12 23.10 7.45
C PHE A 333 -5.80 23.81 7.16
N CYS A 334 -5.46 24.00 5.88
CA CYS A 334 -4.30 24.79 5.45
C CYS A 334 -4.55 26.30 5.35
N ASP A 335 -5.76 26.79 5.67
CA ASP A 335 -6.14 28.21 5.53
C ASP A 335 -6.16 28.72 4.07
N CYS A 336 -6.29 27.78 3.12
CA CYS A 336 -6.35 28.06 1.69
C CYS A 336 -7.77 28.02 1.12
N TYR A 337 -8.77 27.66 1.95
CA TYR A 337 -10.17 27.62 1.56
C TYR A 337 -11.08 27.99 2.73
N HIS A 338 -12.08 28.85 2.50
CA HIS A 338 -13.05 29.26 3.51
C HIS A 338 -14.48 28.96 3.04
N PRO A 339 -15.21 27.99 3.65
CA PRO A 339 -16.57 27.64 3.24
C PRO A 339 -17.56 28.83 3.23
N ASP A 340 -17.39 29.76 4.17
CA ASP A 340 -18.25 30.95 4.30
C ASP A 340 -17.87 32.08 3.32
N ALA A 341 -16.70 32.00 2.69
CA ALA A 341 -16.18 32.98 1.73
C ALA A 341 -15.30 32.28 0.68
N PRO A 342 -15.88 31.42 -0.17
CA PRO A 342 -15.12 30.46 -0.98
C PRO A 342 -14.23 31.15 -2.01
N GLU A 343 -12.95 30.79 -2.00
CA GLU A 343 -11.96 31.15 -3.01
C GLU A 343 -12.20 30.40 -4.33
N ASP A 344 -11.69 30.97 -5.43
CA ASP A 344 -11.66 30.25 -6.71
C ASP A 344 -10.53 29.20 -6.74
N ILE A 345 -10.70 28.20 -7.60
CA ILE A 345 -9.76 27.06 -7.71
C ILE A 345 -8.31 27.50 -7.98
N PRO A 346 -8.01 28.49 -8.86
CA PRO A 346 -6.64 29.00 -9.03
C PRO A 346 -6.04 29.61 -7.76
N THR A 347 -6.84 30.34 -6.98
CA THR A 347 -6.40 30.92 -5.70
C THR A 347 -6.07 29.83 -4.69
N ILE A 348 -6.94 28.82 -4.55
CA ILE A 348 -6.71 27.65 -3.68
C ILE A 348 -5.44 26.92 -4.12
N THR A 349 -5.28 26.69 -5.43
CA THR A 349 -4.11 26.00 -6.00
C THR A 349 -2.80 26.72 -5.65
N THR A 350 -2.75 28.04 -5.88
CA THR A 350 -1.57 28.87 -5.59
C THR A 350 -1.24 28.85 -4.10
N CYS A 351 -2.27 28.96 -3.24
CA CYS A 351 -2.08 28.89 -1.79
C CYS A 351 -1.50 27.52 -1.39
N MET A 352 -2.14 26.42 -1.80
CA MET A 352 -1.72 25.06 -1.47
C MET A 352 -0.31 24.72 -1.97
N GLN A 353 0.13 25.30 -3.08
CA GLN A 353 1.51 25.16 -3.58
C GLN A 353 2.55 25.76 -2.62
N THR A 354 2.18 26.75 -1.81
CA THR A 354 3.09 27.44 -0.87
C THR A 354 3.02 26.92 0.58
N VAL A 355 2.05 26.05 0.90
CA VAL A 355 1.90 25.46 2.24
C VAL A 355 3.14 24.64 2.62
N SER A 356 3.61 24.78 3.86
CA SER A 356 4.76 24.00 4.35
C SER A 356 4.45 22.50 4.43
N LEU A 357 5.49 21.66 4.42
CA LEU A 357 5.31 20.21 4.57
C LEU A 357 4.63 19.84 5.90
N ASP A 358 5.02 20.51 7.00
CA ASP A 358 4.35 20.38 8.30
C ASP A 358 2.86 20.74 8.22
N GLY A 359 2.52 21.80 7.47
CA GLY A 359 1.13 22.22 7.25
C GLY A 359 0.31 21.16 6.51
N LEU A 360 0.85 20.60 5.44
CA LEU A 360 0.17 19.55 4.65
C LEU A 360 -0.03 18.26 5.47
N VAL A 361 1.00 17.83 6.18
CA VAL A 361 0.95 16.63 7.05
C VAL A 361 -0.04 16.85 8.21
N THR A 362 -0.03 18.03 8.83
CA THR A 362 -0.98 18.38 9.89
C THR A 362 -2.42 18.38 9.38
N ALA A 363 -2.68 18.98 8.21
CA ALA A 363 -4.00 19.01 7.61
C ALA A 363 -4.53 17.60 7.30
N LEU A 364 -3.69 16.72 6.78
CA LEU A 364 -4.07 15.32 6.54
C LEU A 364 -4.37 14.56 7.84
N ALA A 365 -3.53 14.74 8.87
CA ALA A 365 -3.74 14.10 10.18
C ALA A 365 -5.05 14.54 10.84
N LEU A 366 -5.38 15.84 10.73
CA LEU A 366 -6.64 16.41 11.19
C LEU A 366 -7.83 15.79 10.45
N TRP A 367 -7.77 15.76 9.12
CA TRP A 367 -8.86 15.22 8.32
C TRP A 367 -9.09 13.74 8.59
N LYS A 368 -8.01 12.93 8.52
CA LYS A 368 -8.04 11.50 8.83
C LYS A 368 -8.71 11.24 10.18
N HIS A 369 -8.32 11.96 11.22
CA HIS A 369 -8.89 11.76 12.54
C HIS A 369 -10.37 12.20 12.61
N GLU A 370 -10.75 13.25 11.89
CA GLU A 370 -12.16 13.66 11.79
C GLU A 370 -13.03 12.59 11.13
N GLU A 371 -12.52 11.95 10.07
CA GLU A 371 -13.18 10.83 9.43
C GLU A 371 -13.35 9.64 10.39
N GLU A 372 -12.28 9.24 11.04
CA GLU A 372 -12.26 8.10 11.97
C GLU A 372 -13.18 8.33 13.17
N TYR A 373 -13.14 9.54 13.74
CA TYR A 373 -14.04 9.93 14.83
C TYR A 373 -15.51 9.95 14.37
N ALA A 374 -15.79 10.20 13.09
CA ALA A 374 -17.11 10.10 12.50
C ALA A 374 -17.53 8.66 12.09
N GLY A 375 -16.70 7.65 12.40
CA GLY A 375 -16.96 6.25 12.09
C GLY A 375 -16.67 5.88 10.63
N ARG A 376 -15.75 6.58 9.96
CA ARG A 376 -15.18 6.21 8.66
C ARG A 376 -13.77 5.62 8.82
N LEU A 377 -13.18 5.14 7.73
CA LEU A 377 -11.84 4.51 7.76
C LEU A 377 -10.66 5.50 7.69
N GLY A 378 -10.89 6.78 7.42
CA GLY A 378 -9.82 7.80 7.38
C GLY A 378 -8.89 7.73 6.18
N TYR A 379 -9.38 7.32 5.01
CA TYR A 379 -8.58 7.18 3.78
C TYR A 379 -8.85 8.28 2.74
N ASP A 380 -9.86 9.11 2.91
CA ASP A 380 -10.19 10.14 1.92
C ASP A 380 -9.08 11.20 1.87
N ALA A 381 -8.87 11.80 0.69
CA ALA A 381 -7.82 12.80 0.40
C ALA A 381 -6.35 12.33 0.53
N ARG A 382 -6.10 11.04 0.83
CA ARG A 382 -4.79 10.37 0.64
C ARG A 382 -4.83 9.22 -0.37
N MET A 383 -6.03 8.80 -0.77
CA MET A 383 -6.25 7.79 -1.81
C MET A 383 -6.51 8.43 -3.19
N PRO A 384 -6.28 7.68 -4.28
CA PRO A 384 -6.62 8.09 -5.64
C PRO A 384 -8.06 8.60 -5.77
N SER A 385 -8.28 9.52 -6.71
CA SER A 385 -9.60 10.09 -7.01
C SER A 385 -9.99 9.80 -8.45
N ILE A 386 -11.27 9.56 -8.68
CA ILE A 386 -11.86 9.49 -10.02
C ILE A 386 -11.74 10.88 -10.69
N GLN A 387 -11.29 10.91 -11.94
CA GLN A 387 -10.99 12.13 -12.68
C GLN A 387 -12.00 12.44 -13.80
N ALA A 388 -12.93 11.53 -14.16
CA ALA A 388 -13.91 11.78 -15.25
C ALA A 388 -14.85 12.95 -14.97
N SER A 389 -15.31 13.14 -13.73
CA SER A 389 -16.21 14.24 -13.38
C SER A 389 -15.55 15.62 -13.53
N THR A 390 -14.22 15.66 -13.57
CA THR A 390 -13.40 16.86 -13.79
C THR A 390 -12.72 16.89 -15.17
N ALA A 391 -12.88 15.84 -15.98
CA ALA A 391 -12.19 15.66 -17.27
C ALA A 391 -12.39 16.79 -18.30
N PRO A 392 -13.52 17.54 -18.36
CA PRO A 392 -13.64 18.65 -19.30
C PRO A 392 -12.57 19.74 -19.11
N SER A 393 -11.96 19.82 -17.93
CA SER A 393 -10.93 20.81 -17.57
C SER A 393 -9.50 20.27 -17.59
N LEU A 394 -9.31 18.95 -17.79
CA LEU A 394 -8.00 18.31 -17.78
C LEU A 394 -7.47 18.15 -19.21
N THR A 395 -6.26 18.67 -19.46
CA THR A 395 -5.54 18.47 -20.73
C THR A 395 -4.44 17.42 -20.63
N ILE A 396 -4.11 17.00 -19.41
CA ILE A 396 -3.15 15.92 -19.14
C ILE A 396 -3.74 14.52 -19.41
N PRO A 397 -2.89 13.49 -19.61
CA PRO A 397 -3.35 12.10 -19.67
C PRO A 397 -4.05 11.68 -18.37
N ILE A 398 -5.26 11.13 -18.47
CA ILE A 398 -6.08 10.76 -17.31
C ILE A 398 -5.69 9.36 -16.81
N PHE A 399 -5.28 9.25 -15.55
CA PHE A 399 -4.97 7.97 -14.91
C PHE A 399 -6.23 7.19 -14.56
N MET A 400 -7.18 7.81 -13.84
CA MET A 400 -8.37 7.14 -13.31
C MET A 400 -9.62 7.80 -13.89
N PRO A 401 -10.05 7.44 -15.11
CA PRO A 401 -11.24 8.02 -15.70
C PRO A 401 -12.48 7.67 -14.85
N ASN A 402 -12.72 6.39 -14.59
CA ASN A 402 -13.86 5.90 -13.82
C ASN A 402 -13.39 5.08 -12.62
N HIS A 403 -14.34 4.62 -11.79
CA HIS A 403 -14.01 3.67 -10.72
C HIS A 403 -13.41 2.38 -11.33
N PRO A 404 -12.31 1.81 -10.77
CA PRO A 404 -11.64 0.65 -11.35
C PRO A 404 -12.54 -0.58 -11.56
N TYR A 405 -13.60 -0.72 -10.76
CA TYR A 405 -14.61 -1.77 -10.94
C TYR A 405 -15.24 -1.74 -12.34
N GLU A 406 -15.56 -0.55 -12.87
CA GLU A 406 -16.16 -0.43 -14.21
C GLU A 406 -15.21 -0.91 -15.31
N THR A 407 -13.90 -0.65 -15.16
CA THR A 407 -12.89 -1.15 -16.09
C THR A 407 -12.85 -2.68 -16.06
N LEU A 408 -12.89 -3.27 -14.85
CA LEU A 408 -12.89 -4.72 -14.65
C LEU A 408 -14.14 -5.38 -15.23
N GLU A 409 -15.32 -4.79 -15.00
CA GLU A 409 -16.59 -5.26 -15.52
C GLU A 409 -16.63 -5.29 -17.05
N LYS A 410 -16.10 -4.24 -17.69
CA LYS A 410 -15.97 -4.12 -19.15
C LYS A 410 -14.85 -4.99 -19.75
N LEU A 411 -14.07 -5.68 -18.91
CA LEU A 411 -12.90 -6.47 -19.31
C LEU A 411 -11.86 -5.63 -20.07
N GLU A 412 -11.71 -4.37 -19.66
CA GLU A 412 -10.82 -3.40 -20.31
C GLU A 412 -9.45 -3.28 -19.64
N GLN A 413 -9.25 -3.98 -18.52
CA GLN A 413 -7.98 -4.08 -17.81
C GLN A 413 -6.92 -4.83 -18.64
N ARG A 414 -5.66 -4.65 -18.24
CA ARG A 414 -4.51 -5.25 -18.92
C ARG A 414 -4.52 -6.78 -18.79
N ASN A 415 -4.26 -7.49 -19.89
CA ASN A 415 -4.10 -8.94 -19.88
C ASN A 415 -2.69 -9.35 -19.41
N VAL A 416 -2.56 -9.57 -18.10
CA VAL A 416 -1.33 -10.00 -17.43
C VAL A 416 -1.63 -11.13 -16.46
N SER A 417 -0.61 -11.91 -16.11
CA SER A 417 -0.73 -12.92 -15.05
C SER A 417 -0.79 -12.23 -13.69
N VAL A 418 -1.55 -12.78 -12.76
CA VAL A 418 -1.79 -12.16 -11.45
C VAL A 418 -1.76 -13.17 -10.32
N VAL A 419 -1.17 -12.75 -9.20
CA VAL A 419 -1.31 -13.38 -7.89
C VAL A 419 -1.84 -12.31 -6.94
N LEU A 420 -3.00 -12.55 -6.33
CA LEU A 420 -3.54 -11.74 -5.23
C LEU A 420 -3.70 -12.61 -4.00
N GLY A 421 -3.89 -12.00 -2.84
CA GLY A 421 -4.11 -12.73 -1.61
C GLY A 421 -3.84 -11.88 -0.38
N ALA A 422 -4.31 -12.41 0.73
CA ALA A 422 -4.42 -11.68 1.98
C ALA A 422 -3.95 -12.55 3.15
N THR A 423 -3.62 -11.94 4.27
CA THR A 423 -3.37 -12.66 5.51
C THR A 423 -4.67 -13.18 6.11
N ARG A 424 -4.59 -14.19 6.97
CA ARG A 424 -5.77 -14.78 7.59
C ARG A 424 -6.59 -13.75 8.40
N HIS A 425 -5.92 -12.79 9.04
CA HIS A 425 -6.55 -11.81 9.92
C HIS A 425 -6.18 -10.36 9.55
N ASP A 426 -6.10 -10.02 8.26
CA ASP A 426 -5.82 -8.63 7.83
C ASP A 426 -6.76 -7.61 8.49
N GLY A 427 -8.02 -7.99 8.72
CA GLY A 427 -9.05 -7.17 9.33
C GLY A 427 -8.73 -6.75 10.76
N SER A 428 -7.74 -7.34 11.41
CA SER A 428 -7.32 -6.93 12.76
C SER A 428 -6.83 -5.48 12.77
N TYR A 429 -6.20 -5.03 11.67
CA TYR A 429 -5.69 -3.68 11.54
C TYR A 429 -6.84 -2.64 11.52
N PRO A 430 -7.73 -2.62 10.52
CA PRO A 430 -8.82 -1.65 10.49
C PRO A 430 -9.79 -1.81 11.67
N LEU A 431 -9.98 -3.02 12.22
CA LEU A 431 -10.84 -3.20 13.40
C LEU A 431 -10.24 -2.56 14.66
N ASP A 432 -8.91 -2.60 14.83
CA ASP A 432 -8.24 -1.94 15.96
C ASP A 432 -8.27 -0.41 15.81
N ASP A 433 -8.14 0.12 14.58
CA ASP A 433 -8.33 1.55 14.29
C ASP A 433 -9.77 2.00 14.61
N ILE A 434 -10.79 1.24 14.18
CA ILE A 434 -12.20 1.52 14.52
C ILE A 434 -12.42 1.49 16.04
N TYR A 435 -11.85 0.51 16.74
CA TYR A 435 -11.95 0.43 18.19
C TYR A 435 -11.36 1.66 18.88
N ASN A 436 -10.12 2.04 18.51
CA ASN A 436 -9.38 3.09 19.19
C ASN A 436 -9.84 4.51 18.82
N ASN A 437 -10.30 4.72 17.59
CA ASN A 437 -10.60 6.06 17.08
C ASN A 437 -12.11 6.37 17.04
N PHE A 438 -12.97 5.34 17.06
CA PHE A 438 -14.42 5.50 17.06
C PHE A 438 -15.10 4.92 18.31
N LEU A 439 -14.98 3.62 18.57
CA LEU A 439 -15.78 2.97 19.63
C LEU A 439 -15.40 3.47 21.02
N LYS A 440 -14.12 3.43 21.37
CA LYS A 440 -13.62 3.78 22.70
C LYS A 440 -13.77 5.28 23.01
N PRO A 441 -13.45 6.23 22.11
CA PRO A 441 -13.64 7.66 22.38
C PRO A 441 -15.10 8.06 22.63
N HIS A 442 -16.05 7.35 22.01
CA HIS A 442 -17.49 7.54 22.20
C HIS A 442 -18.07 6.73 23.38
N GLY A 443 -17.26 5.93 24.07
CA GLY A 443 -17.72 5.03 25.14
C GLY A 443 -18.66 3.93 24.66
N LEU A 444 -18.58 3.56 23.38
CA LEU A 444 -19.42 2.55 22.75
C LEU A 444 -18.87 1.13 22.96
N ASP A 445 -17.60 0.99 23.30
CA ASP A 445 -16.92 -0.29 23.60
C ASP A 445 -17.52 -1.04 24.78
N LYS A 446 -18.27 -0.36 25.65
CA LYS A 446 -18.94 -0.93 26.84
C LYS A 446 -20.44 -0.67 26.86
N ASN A 447 -20.98 -0.07 25.81
CA ASN A 447 -22.40 0.23 25.73
C ASN A 447 -23.14 -1.02 25.23
N GLU A 448 -23.68 -1.82 26.15
CA GLU A 448 -24.36 -3.09 25.83
C GLU A 448 -25.48 -2.93 24.79
N THR A 449 -26.24 -1.84 24.85
CA THR A 449 -27.32 -1.56 23.89
C THR A 449 -26.77 -1.33 22.50
N PHE A 450 -25.73 -0.51 22.37
CA PHE A 450 -25.06 -0.26 21.08
C PHE A 450 -24.43 -1.55 20.54
N LEU A 451 -23.70 -2.29 21.38
CA LEU A 451 -23.03 -3.53 20.98
C LEU A 451 -24.02 -4.60 20.48
N ARG A 452 -25.23 -4.62 21.05
CA ARG A 452 -26.30 -5.54 20.62
C ARG A 452 -26.99 -5.08 19.35
N ASN A 453 -27.30 -3.79 19.21
CA ASN A 453 -28.26 -3.32 18.20
C ASN A 453 -27.62 -2.55 17.04
N ASP A 454 -26.51 -1.84 17.30
CA ASP A 454 -26.02 -0.78 16.42
C ASP A 454 -24.58 -1.03 15.93
N LEU A 455 -23.81 -1.90 16.59
CA LEU A 455 -22.40 -2.16 16.24
C LEU A 455 -22.25 -2.65 14.81
N LEU A 456 -22.97 -3.72 14.43
CA LEU A 456 -22.82 -4.31 13.11
C LEU A 456 -23.31 -3.38 11.98
N PRO A 457 -24.51 -2.75 12.06
CA PRO A 457 -24.91 -1.73 11.08
C PRO A 457 -23.90 -0.58 10.97
N THR A 458 -23.33 -0.14 12.09
CA THR A 458 -22.31 0.91 12.09
C THR A 458 -21.05 0.44 11.37
N LEU A 459 -20.57 -0.78 11.62
CA LEU A 459 -19.40 -1.34 10.94
C LEU A 459 -19.62 -1.51 9.44
N LEU A 460 -20.81 -1.96 9.01
CA LEU A 460 -21.16 -2.04 7.59
C LEU A 460 -21.06 -0.66 6.95
N LYS A 461 -21.65 0.37 7.57
CA LYS A 461 -21.54 1.76 7.11
C LYS A 461 -20.09 2.25 7.09
N THR A 462 -19.29 1.92 8.11
CA THR A 462 -17.85 2.25 8.16
C THR A 462 -17.09 1.67 6.97
N LEU A 463 -17.40 0.43 6.61
CA LEU A 463 -16.84 -0.29 5.46
C LEU A 463 -17.43 0.17 4.11
N GLY A 464 -18.30 1.20 4.11
CA GLY A 464 -18.93 1.72 2.90
C GLY A 464 -20.05 0.85 2.35
N ILE A 465 -20.56 -0.09 3.16
CA ILE A 465 -21.65 -0.99 2.79
C ILE A 465 -22.98 -0.36 3.21
N ARG A 466 -23.88 -0.19 2.24
CA ARG A 466 -25.22 0.32 2.45
C ARG A 466 -26.21 -0.83 2.66
N ASP A 467 -26.96 -0.77 3.75
CA ASP A 467 -28.01 -1.75 4.07
C ASP A 467 -29.32 -1.02 4.41
N ASP A 468 -30.02 -0.57 3.37
CA ASP A 468 -31.30 0.14 3.55
C ASP A 468 -32.43 -0.80 4.00
N SER A 469 -32.35 -2.10 3.68
CA SER A 469 -33.40 -3.08 3.96
C SER A 469 -33.25 -3.74 5.33
N GLY A 470 -32.04 -3.78 5.90
CA GLY A 470 -31.70 -4.52 7.11
C GLY A 470 -31.46 -6.02 6.87
N GLU A 471 -31.64 -6.50 5.63
CA GLU A 471 -31.45 -7.92 5.28
C GLU A 471 -29.97 -8.29 5.29
N LEU A 472 -29.11 -7.37 4.89
CA LEU A 472 -27.67 -7.60 4.88
C LEU A 472 -27.14 -7.71 6.31
N TYR A 473 -27.61 -6.86 7.22
CA TYR A 473 -27.35 -6.96 8.65
C TYR A 473 -27.69 -8.35 9.19
N HIS A 474 -28.88 -8.87 8.92
CA HIS A 474 -29.29 -10.20 9.41
C HIS A 474 -28.42 -11.32 8.85
N THR A 475 -28.11 -11.25 7.56
CA THR A 475 -27.24 -12.22 6.88
C THR A 475 -25.82 -12.20 7.45
N MET A 476 -25.24 -11.02 7.63
CA MET A 476 -23.90 -10.83 8.19
C MET A 476 -23.84 -11.25 9.66
N ALA A 477 -24.84 -10.87 10.46
CA ALA A 477 -24.94 -11.27 11.86
C ALA A 477 -24.98 -12.79 11.99
N ASN A 478 -25.83 -13.47 11.20
CA ASN A 478 -25.95 -14.93 11.26
C ASN A 478 -24.67 -15.63 10.75
N THR A 479 -24.06 -15.11 9.68
CA THR A 479 -22.88 -15.72 9.04
C THR A 479 -21.63 -15.60 9.90
N TYR A 480 -21.38 -14.42 10.46
CA TYR A 480 -20.12 -14.13 11.15
C TYR A 480 -20.24 -14.17 12.68
N LEU A 481 -21.37 -13.76 13.24
CA LEU A 481 -21.51 -13.61 14.70
C LEU A 481 -22.31 -14.74 15.35
N GLY A 482 -23.26 -15.36 14.64
CA GLY A 482 -24.15 -16.39 15.20
C GLY A 482 -24.84 -15.91 16.48
N GLU A 483 -24.78 -16.71 17.55
CA GLU A 483 -25.38 -16.35 18.84
C GLU A 483 -24.74 -15.10 19.48
N ALA A 484 -23.47 -14.81 19.17
CA ALA A 484 -22.78 -13.61 19.66
C ALA A 484 -23.43 -12.32 19.12
N ALA A 485 -24.21 -12.36 18.04
CA ALA A 485 -24.96 -11.21 17.55
C ALA A 485 -25.89 -10.62 18.63
N ALA A 486 -26.50 -11.47 19.47
CA ALA A 486 -27.42 -11.04 20.51
C ALA A 486 -26.74 -10.54 21.80
N THR A 487 -25.44 -10.74 21.96
CA THR A 487 -24.74 -10.32 23.19
C THR A 487 -24.47 -8.83 23.20
N GLY A 488 -24.35 -8.24 24.39
CA GLY A 488 -23.89 -6.86 24.59
C GLY A 488 -22.40 -6.78 24.94
N ILE A 489 -21.64 -7.84 24.63
CA ILE A 489 -20.23 -8.01 25.02
C ILE A 489 -19.41 -8.00 23.75
N LEU A 490 -18.42 -7.10 23.66
CA LEU A 490 -17.62 -6.93 22.46
C LEU A 490 -16.72 -8.16 22.22
N GLU A 491 -16.13 -8.70 23.29
CA GLU A 491 -15.23 -9.85 23.26
C GLU A 491 -15.87 -11.09 22.63
N ASP A 492 -17.15 -11.33 22.88
CA ASP A 492 -17.90 -12.45 22.29
C ASP A 492 -18.01 -12.33 20.76
N LYS A 493 -18.01 -11.09 20.25
CA LYS A 493 -18.19 -10.78 18.82
C LYS A 493 -16.86 -10.71 18.06
N LEU A 494 -15.74 -10.50 18.76
CA LEU A 494 -14.43 -10.22 18.15
C LEU A 494 -13.99 -11.23 17.07
N PRO A 495 -14.10 -12.57 17.28
CA PRO A 495 -13.69 -13.51 16.25
C PRO A 495 -14.47 -13.35 14.93
N GLY A 496 -15.79 -13.20 15.03
CA GLY A 496 -16.65 -13.02 13.87
C GLY A 496 -16.46 -11.66 13.19
N LEU A 497 -16.30 -10.59 13.98
CA LEU A 497 -15.99 -9.25 13.46
C LEU A 497 -14.63 -9.22 12.75
N LEU A 498 -13.63 -9.92 13.29
CA LEU A 498 -12.32 -10.02 12.68
C LEU A 498 -12.38 -10.71 11.31
N ASP A 499 -13.11 -11.82 11.21
CA ASP A 499 -13.32 -12.52 9.94
C ASP A 499 -14.09 -11.63 8.95
N MET A 500 -15.18 -10.99 9.39
CA MET A 500 -15.98 -10.09 8.56
C MET A 500 -15.14 -8.93 8.01
N VAL A 501 -14.43 -8.21 8.88
CA VAL A 501 -13.62 -7.05 8.47
C VAL A 501 -12.46 -7.48 7.57
N THR A 502 -11.85 -8.65 7.81
CA THR A 502 -10.82 -9.21 6.92
C THR A 502 -11.35 -9.43 5.51
N VAL A 503 -12.56 -9.98 5.40
CA VAL A 503 -13.18 -10.27 4.11
C VAL A 503 -13.56 -8.98 3.40
N MET A 504 -14.28 -8.08 4.07
CA MET A 504 -14.80 -6.86 3.47
C MET A 504 -13.70 -5.86 3.10
N ALA A 505 -12.69 -5.68 3.96
CA ALA A 505 -11.65 -4.69 3.73
C ALA A 505 -10.59 -5.17 2.73
N PHE A 506 -10.37 -6.48 2.58
CA PHE A 506 -9.25 -7.01 1.79
C PHE A 506 -9.68 -8.10 0.81
N LYS A 507 -10.11 -9.27 1.30
CA LYS A 507 -10.27 -10.47 0.45
C LYS A 507 -11.32 -10.30 -0.65
N ALA A 508 -12.46 -9.67 -0.37
CA ALA A 508 -13.57 -9.57 -1.32
C ALA A 508 -13.19 -8.80 -2.59
N GLY A 509 -12.59 -7.61 -2.44
CA GLY A 509 -12.16 -6.80 -3.59
C GLY A 509 -11.05 -7.46 -4.41
N GLU A 510 -10.09 -8.12 -3.76
CA GLU A 510 -9.04 -8.87 -4.45
C GLU A 510 -9.60 -10.09 -5.20
N PHE A 511 -10.50 -10.84 -4.58
CA PHE A 511 -11.09 -12.02 -5.18
C PHE A 511 -11.98 -11.67 -6.39
N GLU A 512 -12.73 -10.57 -6.31
CA GLU A 512 -13.50 -10.06 -7.44
C GLU A 512 -12.60 -9.57 -8.57
N THR A 513 -11.51 -8.86 -8.25
CA THR A 513 -10.48 -8.49 -9.23
C THR A 513 -9.93 -9.73 -9.93
N LEU A 514 -9.65 -10.79 -9.17
CA LEU A 514 -9.12 -12.05 -9.69
C LEU A 514 -10.11 -12.74 -10.65
N LYS A 515 -11.39 -12.77 -10.29
CA LYS A 515 -12.48 -13.33 -11.11
C LYS A 515 -12.63 -12.61 -12.45
N PHE A 516 -12.49 -11.28 -12.48
CA PHE A 516 -12.45 -10.56 -13.76
C PHE A 516 -11.18 -10.85 -14.54
N GLN A 517 -10.03 -10.95 -13.86
CA GLN A 517 -8.75 -11.22 -14.50
C GLN A 517 -8.67 -12.63 -15.11
N SER A 518 -9.29 -13.63 -14.49
CA SER A 518 -9.33 -15.01 -15.00
C SER A 518 -10.07 -15.15 -16.33
N ARG A 519 -10.89 -14.15 -16.71
CA ARG A 519 -11.54 -14.09 -18.02
C ARG A 519 -10.58 -13.65 -19.14
N LEU A 520 -9.46 -13.02 -18.78
CA LEU A 520 -8.43 -12.57 -19.72
C LEU A 520 -7.20 -13.48 -19.77
N THR A 521 -6.86 -14.11 -18.64
CA THR A 521 -5.69 -14.99 -18.50
C THR A 521 -6.02 -16.27 -17.76
N LYS A 522 -5.33 -17.36 -18.10
CA LYS A 522 -5.36 -18.63 -17.35
C LYS A 522 -4.46 -18.63 -16.11
N HIS A 523 -3.71 -17.56 -15.89
CA HIS A 523 -2.72 -17.41 -14.83
C HIS A 523 -3.17 -16.37 -13.80
N ALA A 524 -4.29 -16.68 -13.13
CA ALA A 524 -4.86 -15.88 -12.06
C ALA A 524 -4.89 -16.76 -10.80
N TYR A 525 -4.17 -16.39 -9.75
CA TYR A 525 -4.01 -17.20 -8.54
C TYR A 525 -4.37 -16.41 -7.27
N PHE A 526 -4.99 -17.08 -6.30
CA PHE A 526 -5.30 -16.51 -4.98
C PHE A 526 -4.56 -17.25 -3.87
N TYR A 527 -4.11 -16.55 -2.83
CA TYR A 527 -3.60 -17.18 -1.60
C TYR A 527 -4.26 -16.63 -0.33
N SER A 528 -4.21 -17.45 0.73
CA SER A 528 -4.44 -17.01 2.12
C SER A 528 -3.24 -17.40 2.96
N LEU A 529 -2.60 -16.43 3.62
CA LEU A 529 -1.50 -16.71 4.55
C LEU A 529 -2.07 -17.13 5.91
N ASP A 530 -1.88 -18.40 6.24
CA ASP A 530 -2.40 -19.06 7.44
C ASP A 530 -1.28 -19.64 8.33
N TYR A 531 -0.01 -19.42 7.96
CA TYR A 531 1.12 -19.81 8.77
C TYR A 531 1.34 -18.86 9.95
N VAL A 532 1.21 -19.38 11.18
CA VAL A 532 1.56 -18.64 12.39
C VAL A 532 3.07 -18.75 12.63
N GLY A 533 3.79 -17.70 12.26
CA GLY A 533 5.22 -17.55 12.54
C GLY A 533 5.49 -17.13 13.98
N ARG A 534 6.78 -17.08 14.36
CA ARG A 534 7.19 -16.57 15.69
C ARG A 534 7.12 -15.05 15.81
N TRP A 535 7.15 -14.37 14.67
CA TRP A 535 7.15 -12.92 14.58
C TRP A 535 5.93 -12.48 13.79
N SER A 536 5.38 -11.35 14.23
CA SER A 536 4.41 -10.60 13.48
C SER A 536 4.97 -9.19 13.36
N LEU A 537 5.05 -8.71 12.12
CA LEU A 537 5.55 -7.38 11.82
C LEU A 537 4.61 -6.36 12.43
N TYR A 538 3.31 -6.58 12.31
CA TYR A 538 2.33 -5.67 12.87
C TYR A 538 2.40 -5.58 14.40
N ASN A 539 2.45 -6.72 15.10
CA ASN A 539 2.56 -6.70 16.56
C ASN A 539 3.88 -6.07 17.04
N PHE A 540 4.97 -6.25 16.28
CA PHE A 540 6.26 -5.62 16.54
C PHE A 540 6.22 -4.10 16.32
N LEU A 541 5.56 -3.66 15.25
CA LEU A 541 5.43 -2.26 14.84
C LEU A 541 4.34 -1.48 15.58
N TRP A 542 3.31 -2.10 16.14
CA TRP A 542 2.23 -1.30 16.76
C TRP A 542 2.03 -1.63 18.24
N GLY A 543 2.24 -2.88 18.68
CA GLY A 543 2.23 -3.32 20.09
C GLY A 543 0.93 -3.04 20.87
N ASN A 544 0.61 -3.84 21.88
CA ASN A 544 -0.54 -3.61 22.79
C ASN A 544 -1.90 -3.34 22.07
N MET A 545 -2.18 -4.05 20.97
CA MET A 545 -3.51 -3.99 20.35
C MET A 545 -4.57 -4.50 21.32
N TYR A 546 -5.76 -3.90 21.25
CA TYR A 546 -6.92 -4.47 21.91
C TYR A 546 -7.47 -5.63 21.07
N ILE A 547 -7.49 -5.47 19.75
CA ILE A 547 -7.91 -6.52 18.82
C ILE A 547 -6.75 -7.51 18.62
N PRO A 548 -6.93 -8.82 18.88
CA PRO A 548 -5.86 -9.80 18.67
C PRO A 548 -5.41 -9.85 17.20
N GLY A 549 -4.14 -9.51 16.93
CA GLY A 549 -3.63 -9.46 15.55
C GLY A 549 -3.54 -10.83 14.86
N GLY A 550 -3.18 -11.89 15.60
CA GLY A 550 -2.97 -13.22 14.99
C GLY A 550 -1.96 -13.20 13.83
N ILE A 551 -2.36 -13.63 12.63
CA ILE A 551 -1.61 -13.44 11.37
C ILE A 551 -2.20 -12.21 10.70
N CYS A 552 -1.64 -11.07 11.04
CA CYS A 552 -2.20 -9.75 10.74
C CYS A 552 -1.57 -9.13 9.50
N HIS A 553 -2.14 -8.00 9.12
CA HIS A 553 -1.69 -7.19 8.01
C HIS A 553 -0.18 -6.96 8.01
N THR A 554 0.47 -7.16 6.85
CA THR A 554 1.93 -7.07 6.60
C THR A 554 2.80 -8.26 7.04
N ASP A 555 2.25 -9.28 7.73
CA ASP A 555 3.05 -10.44 8.18
C ASP A 555 3.60 -11.29 7.03
N ASP A 556 2.99 -11.20 5.85
CA ASP A 556 3.46 -11.81 4.61
C ASP A 556 4.84 -11.28 4.18
N LEU A 557 5.09 -9.98 4.33
CA LEU A 557 6.33 -9.33 3.91
C LEU A 557 7.58 -9.86 4.62
N ILE A 558 7.46 -10.39 5.83
CA ILE A 558 8.58 -10.94 6.62
C ILE A 558 9.24 -12.13 5.89
N TYR A 559 8.48 -12.85 5.08
CA TYR A 559 8.95 -14.02 4.35
C TYR A 559 9.66 -13.66 3.04
N PHE A 560 9.53 -12.41 2.58
CA PHE A 560 10.14 -11.90 1.35
C PHE A 560 11.27 -10.91 1.60
N PHE A 561 11.16 -10.09 2.63
CA PHE A 561 12.11 -9.01 2.95
C PHE A 561 12.77 -9.24 4.31
N TRP A 562 13.93 -8.61 4.53
CA TRP A 562 14.60 -8.67 5.83
C TRP A 562 13.95 -7.72 6.85
N LEU A 563 12.73 -8.06 7.29
CA LEU A 563 11.93 -7.27 8.25
C LEU A 563 11.88 -7.89 9.65
N GLY A 564 12.73 -8.88 9.91
CA GLY A 564 12.84 -9.58 11.18
C GLY A 564 13.62 -10.89 11.03
N PRO A 565 14.13 -11.48 12.13
CA PRO A 565 14.83 -12.75 12.07
C PRO A 565 13.84 -13.89 11.79
N LEU A 566 14.14 -14.74 10.81
CA LEU A 566 13.43 -16.01 10.64
C LEU A 566 14.29 -17.13 11.20
N ILE A 567 13.67 -18.04 11.97
CA ILE A 567 14.37 -19.16 12.59
C ILE A 567 13.64 -20.47 12.34
N ASN A 568 14.40 -21.55 12.15
CA ASN A 568 13.90 -22.91 11.97
C ASN A 568 12.80 -23.01 10.88
N GLU A 569 11.56 -23.27 11.28
CA GLU A 569 10.42 -23.44 10.38
C GLU A 569 10.08 -22.17 9.58
N ASP A 570 10.27 -20.98 10.16
CA ASP A 570 9.95 -19.73 9.44
C ASP A 570 10.83 -19.58 8.19
N MET A 571 12.10 -20.00 8.26
CA MET A 571 13.00 -20.01 7.10
C MET A 571 12.56 -21.02 6.03
N LYS A 572 12.05 -22.19 6.44
CA LYS A 572 11.53 -23.18 5.49
C LYS A 572 10.31 -22.65 4.76
N VAL A 573 9.41 -21.96 5.47
CA VAL A 573 8.23 -21.31 4.89
C VAL A 573 8.66 -20.21 3.93
N SER A 574 9.57 -19.31 4.34
CA SER A 574 10.10 -18.24 3.48
C SER A 574 10.70 -18.77 2.18
N ARG A 575 11.57 -19.79 2.24
CA ARG A 575 12.16 -20.40 1.04
C ARG A 575 11.13 -21.04 0.13
N ARG A 576 10.15 -21.73 0.73
CA ARG A 576 9.06 -22.35 -0.02
C ARG A 576 8.22 -21.31 -0.75
N TRP A 577 7.92 -20.20 -0.08
CA TRP A 577 7.10 -19.15 -0.65
C TRP A 577 7.84 -18.34 -1.72
N MET A 578 9.13 -18.05 -1.47
CA MET A 578 10.03 -17.43 -2.45
C MET A 578 10.08 -18.24 -3.75
N LYS A 579 10.06 -19.57 -3.70
CA LYS A 579 10.03 -20.41 -4.91
C LYS A 579 8.86 -20.10 -5.83
N TYR A 580 7.64 -19.92 -5.29
CA TYR A 580 6.48 -19.52 -6.10
C TYR A 580 6.67 -18.13 -6.71
N PHE A 581 7.19 -17.19 -5.92
CA PHE A 581 7.41 -15.82 -6.33
C PHE A 581 8.44 -15.71 -7.47
N ILE A 582 9.56 -16.42 -7.34
CA ILE A 582 10.62 -16.46 -8.35
C ILE A 582 10.13 -17.17 -9.61
N ASN A 583 9.44 -18.31 -9.48
CA ASN A 583 8.80 -18.97 -10.63
C ASN A 583 7.87 -18.00 -11.38
N PHE A 584 7.06 -17.23 -10.65
CA PHE A 584 6.17 -16.24 -11.24
C PHE A 584 6.94 -15.10 -11.92
N ALA A 585 8.00 -14.57 -11.30
CA ALA A 585 8.83 -13.54 -11.92
C ALA A 585 9.48 -14.01 -13.23
N TYR A 586 9.92 -15.26 -13.30
CA TYR A 586 10.54 -15.84 -14.48
C TYR A 586 9.54 -16.24 -15.57
N HIS A 587 8.41 -16.82 -15.18
CA HIS A 587 7.54 -17.58 -16.07
C HIS A 587 6.10 -17.08 -16.12
N ARG A 588 5.75 -16.10 -15.28
CA ARG A 588 4.38 -15.58 -15.10
C ARG A 588 3.41 -16.65 -14.59
N ASP A 589 3.95 -17.72 -14.01
CA ASP A 589 3.24 -18.86 -13.44
C ASP A 589 3.99 -19.29 -12.16
N PRO A 590 3.35 -19.29 -10.98
CA PRO A 590 4.00 -19.65 -9.73
C PRO A 590 4.44 -21.12 -9.67
N ASN A 591 3.96 -21.97 -10.57
CA ASN A 591 4.35 -23.38 -10.63
C ASN A 591 5.72 -23.59 -11.26
N GLY A 592 6.03 -22.84 -12.33
CA GLY A 592 7.30 -22.84 -13.04
C GLY A 592 7.79 -24.22 -13.58
N PRO A 593 8.79 -24.27 -14.46
CA PRO A 593 9.38 -25.52 -14.95
C PRO A 593 10.17 -26.27 -13.87
N ALA A 594 10.75 -25.56 -12.90
CA ALA A 594 11.46 -26.15 -11.76
C ALA A 594 10.50 -26.80 -10.72
N GLY A 595 9.20 -26.79 -11.03
CA GLY A 595 8.12 -27.26 -10.18
C GLY A 595 7.87 -26.35 -8.99
N SER A 596 6.68 -26.43 -8.43
CA SER A 596 6.31 -25.83 -7.16
C SER A 596 6.29 -26.87 -6.04
N PRO A 597 6.38 -26.44 -4.78
CA PRO A 597 6.18 -27.32 -3.62
C PRO A 597 4.83 -28.05 -3.66
N VAL A 598 3.78 -27.33 -4.04
CA VAL A 598 2.45 -27.85 -4.37
C VAL A 598 2.02 -27.17 -5.66
N VAL A 599 1.41 -27.92 -6.59
CA VAL A 599 0.86 -27.31 -7.81
C VAL A 599 -0.24 -26.34 -7.39
N TRP A 600 0.01 -25.04 -7.53
CA TRP A 600 -0.95 -23.99 -7.23
C TRP A 600 -1.95 -23.91 -8.37
N GLU A 601 -3.19 -24.28 -8.08
CA GLU A 601 -4.27 -24.26 -9.05
C GLU A 601 -4.69 -22.81 -9.35
N PRO A 602 -4.82 -22.46 -10.64
CA PRO A 602 -5.36 -21.15 -11.01
C PRO A 602 -6.85 -21.08 -10.65
N TYR A 603 -7.33 -19.87 -10.43
CA TYR A 603 -8.73 -19.59 -10.22
C TYR A 603 -9.60 -20.17 -11.33
N ASP A 604 -10.69 -20.81 -10.92
CA ASP A 604 -11.80 -21.19 -11.78
C ASP A 604 -13.13 -20.85 -11.09
N ALA A 605 -14.17 -20.67 -11.90
CA ALA A 605 -15.48 -20.19 -11.44
C ALA A 605 -16.35 -21.29 -10.79
N LEU A 606 -15.94 -22.56 -10.84
CA LEU A 606 -16.71 -23.66 -10.26
C LEU A 606 -16.26 -23.96 -8.83
N THR A 607 -14.94 -24.07 -8.64
CA THR A 607 -14.34 -24.53 -7.38
C THR A 607 -13.60 -23.44 -6.62
N HIS A 608 -13.44 -22.24 -7.20
CA HIS A 608 -12.87 -21.08 -6.53
C HIS A 608 -11.58 -21.39 -5.73
N PRO A 609 -10.57 -22.03 -6.35
CA PRO A 609 -9.43 -22.54 -5.63
C PRO A 609 -8.53 -21.40 -5.13
N TYR A 610 -7.93 -21.60 -3.96
CA TYR A 610 -6.86 -20.76 -3.45
C TYR A 610 -5.80 -21.59 -2.74
N LEU A 611 -4.56 -21.09 -2.73
CA LEU A 611 -3.48 -21.72 -2.00
C LEU A 611 -3.49 -21.24 -0.54
N LYS A 612 -3.76 -22.16 0.38
CA LYS A 612 -3.58 -21.90 1.81
C LYS A 612 -2.12 -22.13 2.17
N LEU A 613 -1.42 -21.05 2.48
CA LEU A 613 0.00 -21.08 2.83
C LEU A 613 0.13 -21.31 4.33
N GLY A 614 0.72 -22.43 4.72
CA GLY A 614 0.74 -22.89 6.11
C GLY A 614 2.09 -23.48 6.52
N ARG A 615 2.09 -24.38 7.51
CA ARG A 615 3.27 -25.27 7.71
C ARG A 615 3.46 -26.18 6.50
N HIS A 616 2.33 -26.65 5.97
CA HIS A 616 2.21 -27.37 4.72
C HIS A 616 1.21 -26.62 3.86
N ASP A 617 1.62 -26.29 2.63
CA ASP A 617 0.74 -25.63 1.69
C ASP A 617 -0.26 -26.64 1.12
N LYS A 618 -1.45 -26.17 0.77
CA LYS A 618 -2.46 -27.00 0.11
C LYS A 618 -3.42 -26.12 -0.69
N ASN A 619 -3.88 -26.63 -1.84
CA ASN A 619 -5.05 -26.05 -2.49
C ASN A 619 -6.26 -26.29 -1.60
N VAL A 620 -7.04 -25.24 -1.41
CA VAL A 620 -8.36 -25.30 -0.81
C VAL A 620 -9.32 -24.91 -1.90
N HIS A 621 -10.37 -25.71 -2.04
CA HIS A 621 -11.48 -25.46 -2.96
C HIS A 621 -12.63 -24.88 -2.15
N ASP A 622 -13.58 -24.28 -2.84
CA ASP A 622 -14.72 -23.58 -2.27
C ASP A 622 -14.23 -22.47 -1.35
N ALA A 623 -13.55 -21.46 -1.93
CA ALA A 623 -13.33 -20.19 -1.24
C ALA A 623 -14.63 -19.82 -0.53
N PRO A 624 -14.60 -19.59 0.80
CA PRO A 624 -15.81 -19.59 1.60
C PRO A 624 -16.91 -18.71 0.97
N ASP A 625 -18.14 -19.19 0.90
CA ASP A 625 -19.25 -18.49 0.21
C ASP A 625 -19.39 -17.03 0.66
N HIS A 626 -19.02 -16.73 1.90
CA HIS A 626 -19.04 -15.38 2.45
C HIS A 626 -17.95 -14.43 1.89
N TRP A 627 -16.86 -14.94 1.28
CA TRP A 627 -15.91 -14.13 0.49
C TRP A 627 -16.53 -13.72 -0.85
N LEU A 628 -17.34 -14.61 -1.44
CA LEU A 628 -17.99 -14.43 -2.74
C LEU A 628 -19.24 -13.54 -2.65
N GLY A 629 -20.08 -13.75 -1.64
CA GLY A 629 -21.28 -12.92 -1.43
C GLY A 629 -20.93 -11.47 -1.06
N ALA A 630 -19.86 -11.29 -0.28
CA ALA A 630 -19.33 -9.98 0.09
C ALA A 630 -18.91 -9.14 -1.12
N SER A 631 -18.32 -9.74 -2.16
CA SER A 631 -17.86 -8.97 -3.31
C SER A 631 -18.99 -8.34 -4.11
N ALA A 632 -20.14 -8.99 -4.23
CA ALA A 632 -21.29 -8.42 -4.93
C ALA A 632 -21.88 -7.21 -4.18
N GLU A 633 -21.91 -7.26 -2.85
CA GLU A 633 -22.51 -6.23 -1.97
C GLU A 633 -21.66 -4.96 -1.89
N LEU A 634 -20.32 -5.09 -2.02
CA LEU A 634 -19.41 -3.94 -1.98
C LEU A 634 -19.57 -2.96 -3.16
N PHE A 635 -20.17 -3.38 -4.28
CA PHE A 635 -20.16 -2.60 -5.53
C PHE A 635 -21.55 -2.18 -6.02
N VAL A 636 -22.62 -2.42 -5.25
CA VAL A 636 -23.99 -2.02 -5.60
C VAL A 636 -24.15 -0.49 -5.69
N ASP A 637 -23.38 0.29 -4.94
CA ASP A 637 -23.47 1.77 -4.93
C ASP A 637 -22.67 2.46 -6.05
N TRP A 638 -21.79 1.74 -6.76
CA TRP A 638 -20.92 2.34 -7.80
C TRP A 638 -21.48 2.21 -9.22
N THR A 639 -22.56 1.44 -9.40
CA THR A 639 -23.30 1.48 -10.65
C THR A 639 -24.22 2.70 -10.66
N PRO A 640 -24.10 3.63 -11.64
CA PRO A 640 -25.10 4.66 -11.85
C PRO A 640 -26.35 4.01 -12.46
N THR A 641 -27.08 3.21 -11.68
CA THR A 641 -28.41 2.76 -12.07
C THR A 641 -29.41 3.69 -11.42
N SER A 642 -30.08 4.47 -12.26
CA SER A 642 -31.29 5.23 -11.93
C SER A 642 -32.49 4.35 -11.52
N GLU A 643 -32.27 3.06 -11.19
CA GLU A 643 -33.30 2.14 -10.71
C GLU A 643 -32.73 1.16 -9.68
N PRO A 644 -33.45 0.88 -8.57
CA PRO A 644 -33.07 -0.13 -7.58
C PRO A 644 -33.23 -1.52 -8.21
N THR A 645 -32.15 -2.09 -8.75
CA THR A 645 -32.21 -3.37 -9.48
C THR A 645 -31.57 -4.57 -8.77
N SER A 646 -31.01 -4.40 -7.56
CA SER A 646 -30.40 -5.51 -6.81
C SER A 646 -31.42 -6.44 -6.13
N THR A 647 -32.66 -6.02 -5.89
CA THR A 647 -33.68 -6.90 -5.29
C THR A 647 -34.21 -7.92 -6.29
N MET A 648 -34.30 -7.61 -7.58
CA MET A 648 -34.99 -8.48 -8.56
C MET A 648 -34.22 -9.77 -8.88
N TYR A 649 -32.88 -9.73 -8.91
CA TYR A 649 -32.05 -10.92 -9.15
C TYR A 649 -32.04 -11.89 -7.96
N PHE A 650 -32.12 -11.39 -6.73
CA PHE A 650 -32.27 -12.21 -5.52
C PHE A 650 -33.63 -12.93 -5.50
N TYR A 651 -34.71 -12.24 -5.88
CA TYR A 651 -36.05 -12.84 -5.98
C TYR A 651 -36.17 -13.90 -7.08
N ASP A 652 -35.53 -13.72 -8.24
CA ASP A 652 -35.55 -14.72 -9.32
C ASP A 652 -34.65 -15.93 -9.03
N TRP A 653 -33.55 -15.75 -8.27
CA TRP A 653 -32.74 -16.86 -7.76
C TRP A 653 -33.50 -17.66 -6.69
N ILE A 654 -34.17 -17.00 -5.73
CA ILE A 654 -35.01 -17.68 -4.74
C ILE A 654 -36.16 -18.45 -5.42
N ARG A 655 -36.84 -17.85 -6.41
CA ARG A 655 -37.95 -18.49 -7.14
C ARG A 655 -37.53 -19.66 -8.03
N SER A 656 -36.30 -19.67 -8.53
CA SER A 656 -35.77 -20.76 -9.36
C SER A 656 -35.09 -21.87 -8.55
N SER A 657 -34.68 -21.58 -7.31
CA SER A 657 -34.17 -22.59 -6.39
C SER A 657 -35.28 -23.54 -5.92
N SER A 658 -35.07 -24.85 -6.06
CA SER A 658 -36.01 -25.89 -5.63
C SER A 658 -36.17 -26.00 -4.10
N LEU A 659 -35.58 -25.09 -3.32
CA LEU A 659 -35.48 -25.14 -1.87
C LEU A 659 -36.77 -24.72 -1.13
N PHE A 660 -37.79 -24.22 -1.84
CA PHE A 660 -39.04 -23.72 -1.22
C PHE A 660 -40.34 -24.38 -1.73
N LYS A 661 -40.29 -25.55 -2.40
CA LYS A 661 -41.53 -26.24 -2.80
C LYS A 661 -42.22 -27.04 -1.69
N ASP A 662 -41.58 -27.20 -0.52
CA ASP A 662 -42.11 -27.98 0.61
C ASP A 662 -42.30 -27.16 1.91
N PHE A 663 -42.49 -25.83 1.81
CA PHE A 663 -42.91 -24.99 2.95
C PHE A 663 -44.31 -24.40 2.76
#